data_AF-A0AAP0D1R1-F1
#
_entry.id   AF-A0AAP0D1R1-F1
#
_cell.length_a   1.000
_cell.length_b   1.000
_cell.length_c   1.000
_cell.angle_alpha   90.00
_cell.angle_beta   90.00
_cell.angle_gamma   90.00
#
_symmetry.space_group_name_H-M   'P 1'
#
loop_
_entity.id
_entity.type
_entity.pdbx_description
1 polymer ?
#
loop_
_entity_poly.entity_id
_entity_poly.type
_entity_poly.pdbx_seq_one_letter_code
_entity_poly.pdbx_strand_id
1 'polypeptide(L)'
;MLAPRQVLTRALLFRHIRQSSTAAALVQDNAELPLTYLEGFPKPDVKHAETIIAIPRGHSGKNISAKERKAGRVPGIVFEQEDGQHGGNKRLISVQNNQIKKLVNHLGRSYFLSRLFDLEVRPDVESEDIIEKVRVLPRLLHLHASTDAVLNVTFIRAPSNALLKVDVPLVFIGDDVSPGLKKGSYLNIIKRTVKFICPADIIPPFIEVDLSELDVGQKLVMGDLKVHPALKLARPKDEPICKIAGARVSEPKKAYTHNYDHLLLNQLLLISKMNTLLVSVILFILTGFYYSIPFMLTLIVLLFLFLAVLLSALLVSYFKELMSNDHRPPVVGSTFNMFIHFDHLFDYMALIAKKHHTFRFITPTHSEVYIADPINVEHILKSNFQNYTKGDHKLILGDLFGNGIFAADGDIWRHQRKLASLEFSTKVLRDFSTAVFRSNTAKLVKKVSDMQIISLQDLLMKSTLDSIFKVGFGFDLDTLSGSDEVSNQFMTAFDDSNCIIFWRYVDLLWRVKRYFSIGSEAALKKNIRVIDNFVYELIERKKEQMKNAKDDRNKEDILSRFLIESEKNPANLTDQYLRDITLSFIIAGKDTTANTLTWFFYMLCKNTLIQEKVALEVKEATGAEYTYSINEFSLKLTEAALDKMHYLHAALTETLRLYPAVPLDGKYSEKDDILPDGFKIKKGDHISYMPYPMGKMTYIWGEDAEEFRPERWLHDGFFQPESPFKFTAFQAGPRICLGKEFAYRQMKIMAAFLVFFFKFHLVDESKEATYRTMFTLHMNKRLFLYAFPRSKP
;
A
#
# COMPACT_ATOMS: atom_id res chain seq x y z
N MET A 1 64.32 -36.67 2.30
CA MET A 1 64.04 -37.99 2.91
C MET A 1 63.36 -37.73 4.25
N LEU A 2 62.23 -38.33 4.63
CA LEU A 2 61.32 -39.28 3.98
C LEU A 2 59.86 -38.99 4.44
N ALA A 3 58.87 -39.50 3.71
CA ALA A 3 57.43 -39.52 4.07
C ALA A 3 57.07 -40.92 4.68
N PRO A 4 55.81 -41.33 5.03
CA PRO A 4 54.50 -40.79 4.58
C PRO A 4 53.25 -40.86 5.52
N ARG A 5 52.12 -40.28 5.04
CA ARG A 5 50.68 -40.64 5.27
C ARG A 5 50.04 -40.47 6.69
N GLN A 6 49.02 -39.61 6.88
CA GLN A 6 47.55 -39.72 6.56
C GLN A 6 46.72 -40.44 7.67
N VAL A 7 45.45 -40.09 8.04
CA VAL A 7 44.45 -39.18 7.41
C VAL A 7 43.36 -38.63 8.39
N LEU A 8 42.74 -37.50 8.01
CA LEU A 8 41.49 -36.82 8.49
C LEU A 8 41.28 -36.35 9.95
N THR A 9 40.59 -35.21 10.04
CA THR A 9 40.07 -34.57 11.27
C THR A 9 38.65 -34.04 11.02
N ARG A 10 37.78 -34.03 12.05
CA ARG A 10 36.55 -33.19 12.05
C ARG A 10 36.10 -32.89 13.48
N ALA A 11 35.88 -31.61 13.78
CA ALA A 11 35.52 -31.15 15.13
C ALA A 11 33.99 -31.03 15.31
N LEU A 12 33.55 -31.13 16.58
CA LEU A 12 32.16 -31.01 17.02
C LEU A 12 31.96 -29.72 17.84
N LEU A 13 30.77 -29.14 17.78
CA LEU A 13 30.28 -28.16 18.76
C LEU A 13 28.78 -28.36 19.00
N PHE A 14 28.40 -28.42 20.28
CA PHE A 14 27.02 -28.57 20.77
C PHE A 14 26.43 -27.19 21.15
N ARG A 15 25.14 -26.96 21.47
CA ARG A 15 23.81 -27.54 21.09
C ARG A 15 22.79 -27.12 22.17
N HIS A 16 21.73 -26.36 21.84
CA HIS A 16 20.51 -26.15 22.65
C HIS A 16 19.36 -25.79 21.67
N ILE A 17 18.52 -26.72 21.16
CA ILE A 17 17.43 -27.54 21.76
C ILE A 17 16.06 -26.81 21.85
N ARG A 18 15.16 -27.15 20.91
CA ARG A 18 13.67 -27.24 20.95
C ARG A 18 13.15 -27.17 19.49
N GLN A 19 12.30 -28.05 18.96
CA GLN A 19 11.87 -29.40 19.36
C GLN A 19 11.99 -30.31 18.12
N SER A 20 12.26 -31.62 18.30
CA SER A 20 12.32 -32.59 17.20
C SER A 20 11.16 -33.59 17.27
N SER A 21 10.22 -33.52 16.36
CA SER A 21 9.23 -34.58 16.13
C SER A 21 9.83 -35.63 15.19
N THR A 22 10.15 -36.82 15.71
CA THR A 22 10.67 -37.95 14.94
C THR A 22 9.57 -38.69 14.20
N ALA A 23 9.75 -38.92 12.90
CA ALA A 23 9.04 -39.95 12.14
C ALA A 23 10.00 -40.53 11.10
N ALA A 24 10.08 -41.85 10.99
CA ALA A 24 10.96 -42.54 10.05
C ALA A 24 10.32 -42.66 8.66
N ALA A 25 11.15 -42.92 7.64
CA ALA A 25 10.66 -43.23 6.31
C ALA A 25 9.93 -44.58 6.30
N LEU A 26 8.65 -44.58 5.89
CA LEU A 26 7.92 -45.80 5.55
C LEU A 26 7.97 -46.02 4.03
N VAL A 27 9.04 -46.69 3.59
CA VAL A 27 8.97 -47.46 2.34
C VAL A 27 8.21 -48.73 2.67
N GLN A 28 6.96 -48.82 2.22
CA GLN A 28 6.21 -50.08 2.22
C GLN A 28 6.29 -50.68 0.81
N ASP A 29 7.18 -51.65 0.64
CA ASP A 29 6.98 -52.67 -0.38
C ASP A 29 5.73 -53.48 -0.01
N ASN A 30 4.69 -53.35 -0.82
CA ASN A 30 3.56 -54.27 -0.87
C ASN A 30 2.94 -54.19 -2.26
N ALA A 31 2.88 -55.33 -2.96
CA ALA A 31 2.33 -55.43 -4.30
C ALA A 31 0.79 -55.56 -4.24
N GLU A 32 0.11 -54.45 -3.93
CA GLU A 32 -1.34 -54.36 -4.10
C GLU A 32 -1.72 -54.19 -5.58
N LEU A 33 -2.93 -54.62 -5.94
CA LEU A 33 -3.48 -54.53 -7.30
C LEU A 33 -3.43 -53.08 -7.83
N PRO A 34 -3.23 -52.87 -9.14
CA PRO A 34 -3.18 -51.52 -9.71
C PRO A 34 -4.47 -50.76 -9.41
N LEU A 35 -4.34 -49.64 -8.69
CA LEU A 35 -5.48 -48.84 -8.26
C LEU A 35 -6.21 -48.27 -9.47
N THR A 36 -7.45 -48.72 -9.68
CA THR A 36 -8.31 -48.27 -10.77
C THR A 36 -9.37 -47.28 -10.27
N TYR A 37 -9.79 -46.36 -11.14
CA TYR A 37 -10.91 -45.46 -10.83
C TYR A 37 -12.18 -46.27 -10.60
N LEU A 38 -12.74 -46.18 -9.39
CA LEU A 38 -14.04 -46.74 -9.05
C LEU A 38 -15.15 -46.27 -9.99
N GLU A 39 -16.22 -47.05 -10.07
CA GLU A 39 -17.45 -46.69 -10.78
C GLU A 39 -18.18 -45.54 -10.07
N GLY A 40 -18.84 -44.66 -10.83
CA GLY A 40 -19.49 -43.45 -10.30
C GLY A 40 -18.58 -42.27 -9.93
N PHE A 41 -17.25 -42.39 -10.02
CA PHE A 41 -16.31 -41.29 -9.78
C PHE A 41 -15.78 -40.66 -11.08
N PRO A 42 -15.50 -39.33 -11.13
CA PRO A 42 -14.92 -38.67 -12.30
C PRO A 42 -13.60 -39.30 -12.76
N LYS A 43 -13.51 -39.61 -14.05
CA LYS A 43 -12.33 -40.21 -14.70
C LYS A 43 -11.76 -39.24 -15.75
N PRO A 44 -10.43 -39.16 -15.97
CA PRO A 44 -9.86 -38.29 -17.00
C PRO A 44 -10.34 -38.67 -18.41
N ASP A 45 -10.94 -37.73 -19.13
CA ASP A 45 -11.44 -37.94 -20.49
C ASP A 45 -10.30 -38.37 -21.44
N VAL A 46 -10.46 -39.54 -22.07
CA VAL A 46 -9.51 -40.17 -22.99
C VAL A 46 -9.24 -39.31 -24.23
N LYS A 47 -10.22 -38.53 -24.69
CA LYS A 47 -10.11 -37.64 -25.86
C LYS A 47 -9.01 -36.58 -25.73
N HIS A 48 -8.57 -36.31 -24.49
CA HIS A 48 -7.54 -35.33 -24.16
C HIS A 48 -6.23 -35.96 -23.64
N ALA A 49 -5.99 -37.24 -23.91
CA ALA A 49 -4.73 -37.93 -23.61
C ALA A 49 -3.63 -37.62 -24.66
N GLU A 50 -3.21 -36.36 -24.73
CA GLU A 50 -2.17 -35.90 -25.67
C GLU A 50 -0.76 -35.98 -25.03
N THR A 51 0.21 -36.52 -25.76
CA THR A 51 1.62 -36.58 -25.31
C THR A 51 2.29 -35.21 -25.49
N ILE A 52 2.93 -34.68 -24.45
CA ILE A 52 3.64 -33.40 -24.50
C ILE A 52 5.03 -33.61 -25.10
N ILE A 53 5.39 -32.82 -26.12
CA ILE A 53 6.71 -32.90 -26.77
C ILE A 53 7.67 -31.86 -26.18
N ALA A 54 8.88 -32.29 -25.82
CA ALA A 54 9.93 -31.50 -25.19
C ALA A 54 11.30 -31.65 -25.86
N ILE A 55 12.13 -30.61 -25.74
CA ILE A 55 13.54 -30.59 -26.15
C ILE A 55 14.41 -30.35 -24.90
N PRO A 56 15.57 -31.02 -24.74
CA PRO A 56 16.50 -30.78 -23.62
C PRO A 56 17.15 -29.40 -23.74
N ARG A 57 17.36 -28.72 -22.59
CA ARG A 57 17.87 -27.34 -22.55
C ARG A 57 19.06 -27.20 -21.61
N GLY A 58 20.28 -27.11 -22.14
CA GLY A 58 21.51 -27.15 -21.34
C GLY A 58 21.68 -26.09 -20.23
N HIS A 59 20.99 -24.94 -20.29
CA HIS A 59 21.20 -23.82 -19.37
C HIS A 59 19.89 -23.12 -18.93
N SER A 60 19.92 -22.47 -17.77
CA SER A 60 18.83 -21.63 -17.24
C SER A 60 19.25 -20.17 -17.09
N GLY A 61 18.31 -19.24 -17.25
CA GLY A 61 18.56 -17.81 -17.11
C GLY A 61 17.54 -16.94 -17.86
N LYS A 62 17.38 -15.69 -17.43
CA LYS A 62 16.38 -14.73 -17.97
C LYS A 62 16.47 -14.59 -19.50
N ASN A 63 17.68 -14.44 -20.03
CA ASN A 63 17.93 -14.22 -21.45
C ASN A 63 17.66 -15.48 -22.29
N ILE A 64 17.98 -16.66 -21.74
CA ILE A 64 17.74 -17.96 -22.40
C ILE A 64 16.24 -18.23 -22.46
N SER A 65 15.52 -18.02 -21.36
CA SER A 65 14.05 -18.10 -21.33
C SER A 65 13.36 -17.06 -22.23
N ALA A 66 14.03 -15.96 -22.59
CA ALA A 66 13.52 -15.01 -23.60
C ALA A 66 13.78 -15.52 -25.04
N LYS A 67 14.97 -16.07 -25.31
CA LYS A 67 15.30 -16.70 -26.61
C LYS A 67 14.32 -17.82 -26.96
N GLU A 68 14.01 -18.70 -26.00
CA GLU A 68 13.07 -19.80 -26.20
C GLU A 68 11.65 -19.34 -26.55
N ARG A 69 11.14 -18.31 -25.85
CA ARG A 69 9.82 -17.74 -26.17
C ARG A 69 9.79 -17.04 -27.52
N LYS A 70 10.88 -16.40 -27.95
CA LYS A 70 11.01 -15.85 -29.31
C LYS A 70 11.01 -16.95 -30.38
N ALA A 71 11.46 -18.17 -30.04
CA ALA A 71 11.42 -19.35 -30.89
C ALA A 71 10.12 -20.19 -30.74
N GLY A 72 9.03 -19.60 -30.21
CA GLY A 72 7.73 -20.29 -30.07
C GLY A 72 7.68 -21.40 -29.00
N ARG A 73 8.68 -21.49 -28.12
CA ARG A 73 8.77 -22.50 -27.06
C ARG A 73 8.60 -21.92 -25.66
N VAL A 74 7.98 -22.70 -24.78
CA VAL A 74 7.89 -22.41 -23.35
C VAL A 74 9.07 -23.07 -22.66
N PRO A 75 9.99 -22.32 -22.02
CA PRO A 75 11.03 -22.91 -21.20
C PRO A 75 10.38 -23.59 -19.98
N GLY A 76 10.74 -24.84 -19.70
CA GLY A 76 10.19 -25.62 -18.60
C GLY A 76 11.24 -26.35 -17.77
N ILE A 77 10.79 -27.02 -16.71
CA ILE A 77 11.60 -27.84 -15.80
C ILE A 77 10.82 -29.11 -15.46
N VAL A 78 11.46 -30.27 -15.53
CA VAL A 78 11.00 -31.51 -14.91
C VAL A 78 11.80 -31.73 -13.64
N PHE A 79 11.12 -31.94 -12.52
CA PHE A 79 11.75 -32.33 -11.26
C PHE A 79 11.66 -33.84 -11.05
N GLU A 80 12.79 -34.45 -10.72
CA GLU A 80 12.83 -35.81 -10.16
C GLU A 80 12.23 -35.83 -8.75
N GLN A 81 11.72 -37.00 -8.34
CA GLN A 81 11.01 -37.19 -7.08
C GLN A 81 11.96 -37.77 -6.01
N GLU A 82 12.57 -36.90 -5.21
CA GLU A 82 13.42 -37.29 -4.08
C GLU A 82 12.59 -37.40 -2.77
N ASP A 83 11.94 -36.32 -2.30
CA ASP A 83 11.22 -36.30 -0.99
C ASP A 83 9.74 -35.85 -1.07
N GLY A 84 9.11 -35.87 -2.25
CA GLY A 84 7.68 -35.54 -2.43
C GLY A 84 7.26 -34.07 -2.13
N GLN A 85 8.15 -33.26 -1.56
CA GLN A 85 7.95 -31.82 -1.30
C GLN A 85 8.93 -30.99 -2.13
N HIS A 86 10.22 -31.29 -1.99
CA HIS A 86 11.28 -30.73 -2.81
C HIS A 86 11.38 -31.56 -4.10
N GLY A 87 11.43 -30.86 -5.24
CA GLY A 87 11.84 -31.49 -6.48
C GLY A 87 13.36 -31.64 -6.45
N GLY A 88 13.83 -32.84 -6.73
CA GLY A 88 15.24 -33.21 -6.64
C GLY A 88 16.07 -32.69 -7.82
N ASN A 89 16.90 -33.57 -8.38
CA ASN A 89 17.58 -33.32 -9.64
C ASN A 89 16.62 -32.73 -10.70
N LYS A 90 16.98 -31.54 -11.22
CA LYS A 90 16.12 -30.74 -12.10
C LYS A 90 16.58 -30.85 -13.55
N ARG A 91 15.75 -31.47 -14.41
CA ARG A 91 15.99 -31.51 -15.86
C ARG A 91 15.37 -30.27 -16.50
N LEU A 92 16.19 -29.52 -17.22
CA LEU A 92 15.78 -28.32 -17.93
C LEU A 92 15.32 -28.70 -19.33
N ILE A 93 14.10 -28.28 -19.70
CA ILE A 93 13.50 -28.56 -21.01
C ILE A 93 12.92 -27.29 -21.64
N SER A 94 12.47 -27.42 -22.88
CA SER A 94 11.55 -26.50 -23.56
C SER A 94 10.44 -27.29 -24.24
N VAL A 95 9.19 -26.85 -24.13
CA VAL A 95 8.01 -27.47 -24.77
C VAL A 95 7.37 -26.51 -25.77
N GLN A 96 6.54 -26.98 -26.68
CA GLN A 96 5.87 -26.12 -27.66
C GLN A 96 4.82 -25.19 -27.00
N ASN A 97 4.86 -23.89 -27.30
CA ASN A 97 3.87 -22.93 -26.79
C ASN A 97 2.45 -23.22 -27.30
N ASN A 98 2.31 -23.58 -28.58
CA ASN A 98 1.01 -23.86 -29.19
C ASN A 98 0.34 -25.09 -28.54
N GLN A 99 1.11 -26.14 -28.25
CA GLN A 99 0.61 -27.35 -27.60
C GLN A 99 0.13 -27.06 -26.17
N ILE A 100 0.97 -26.47 -25.33
CA ILE A 100 0.58 -26.14 -23.94
C ILE A 100 -0.58 -25.14 -23.91
N LYS A 101 -0.60 -24.13 -24.80
CA LYS A 101 -1.72 -23.17 -24.87
C LYS A 101 -3.03 -23.86 -25.27
N LYS A 102 -3.01 -24.76 -26.26
CA LYS A 102 -4.19 -25.58 -26.64
C LYS A 102 -4.70 -26.40 -25.45
N LEU A 103 -3.82 -27.15 -24.78
CA LEU A 103 -4.19 -27.99 -23.61
C LEU A 103 -4.74 -27.16 -22.45
N VAL A 104 -4.11 -26.03 -22.11
CA VAL A 104 -4.56 -25.13 -21.03
C VAL A 104 -5.87 -24.44 -21.36
N ASN A 105 -6.09 -24.06 -22.63
CA ASN A 105 -7.35 -23.45 -23.08
C ASN A 105 -8.51 -24.46 -23.11
N HIS A 106 -8.27 -25.70 -23.51
CA HIS A 106 -9.32 -26.73 -23.64
C HIS A 106 -9.69 -27.35 -22.29
N LEU A 107 -8.71 -27.62 -21.43
CA LEU A 107 -8.94 -28.22 -20.11
C LEU A 107 -9.24 -27.17 -19.03
N GLY A 108 -8.72 -25.95 -19.17
CA GLY A 108 -8.69 -24.95 -18.11
C GLY A 108 -7.54 -25.18 -17.11
N ARG A 109 -7.02 -24.08 -16.54
CA ARG A 109 -5.77 -24.07 -15.76
C ARG A 109 -5.75 -25.05 -14.58
N SER A 110 -6.84 -25.18 -13.82
CA SER A 110 -6.87 -26.07 -12.65
C SER A 110 -6.81 -27.54 -13.05
N TYR A 111 -7.58 -27.93 -14.08
CA TYR A 111 -7.63 -29.30 -14.61
C TYR A 111 -6.32 -29.70 -15.28
N PHE A 112 -5.61 -28.75 -15.92
CA PHE A 112 -4.25 -28.99 -16.42
C PHE A 112 -3.24 -29.31 -15.30
N LEU A 113 -3.43 -28.76 -14.10
CA LEU A 113 -2.56 -29.02 -12.94
C LEU A 113 -2.98 -30.25 -12.11
N SER A 114 -4.19 -30.78 -12.30
CA SER A 114 -4.66 -32.03 -11.69
C SER A 114 -4.58 -33.25 -12.61
N ARG A 115 -4.16 -33.09 -13.88
CA ARG A 115 -4.12 -34.17 -14.88
C ARG A 115 -2.69 -34.63 -15.18
N LEU A 116 -2.50 -35.95 -15.27
CA LEU A 116 -1.25 -36.56 -15.76
C LEU A 116 -1.15 -36.52 -17.28
N PHE A 117 0.08 -36.38 -17.76
CA PHE A 117 0.46 -36.45 -19.16
C PHE A 117 1.71 -37.31 -19.33
N ASP A 118 1.86 -37.97 -20.47
CA ASP A 118 3.15 -38.49 -20.90
C ASP A 118 3.95 -37.37 -21.58
N LEU A 119 5.24 -37.31 -21.30
CA LEU A 119 6.21 -36.34 -21.80
C LEU A 119 7.29 -37.08 -22.58
N GLU A 120 7.47 -36.71 -23.85
CA GLU A 120 8.56 -37.22 -24.69
C GLU A 120 9.62 -36.14 -24.89
N VAL A 121 10.85 -36.43 -24.47
CA VAL A 121 12.02 -35.59 -24.70
C VAL A 121 12.72 -36.09 -25.96
N ARG A 122 12.85 -35.23 -26.97
CA ARG A 122 13.45 -35.52 -28.29
C ARG A 122 14.62 -34.57 -28.59
N PRO A 123 15.53 -34.90 -29.53
CA PRO A 123 16.62 -34.00 -29.92
C PRO A 123 16.14 -32.67 -30.50
N ASP A 124 15.09 -32.73 -31.32
CA ASP A 124 14.35 -31.57 -31.86
C ASP A 124 12.86 -31.93 -32.02
N VAL A 125 12.00 -30.95 -32.34
CA VAL A 125 10.55 -31.12 -32.54
C VAL A 125 10.23 -32.15 -33.62
N GLU A 126 10.98 -32.13 -34.72
CA GLU A 126 10.68 -32.87 -35.95
C GLU A 126 11.40 -34.23 -36.03
N SER A 127 12.20 -34.58 -35.01
CA SER A 127 12.84 -35.89 -34.90
C SER A 127 11.86 -36.94 -34.37
N GLU A 128 11.95 -38.17 -34.88
CA GLU A 128 11.26 -39.34 -34.34
C GLU A 128 12.03 -40.01 -33.19
N ASP A 129 13.31 -39.64 -32.98
CA ASP A 129 14.14 -40.19 -31.91
C ASP A 129 13.67 -39.69 -30.53
N ILE A 130 13.47 -40.62 -29.59
CA ILE A 130 13.06 -40.32 -28.22
C ILE A 130 14.27 -40.53 -27.29
N ILE A 131 14.74 -39.45 -26.67
CA ILE A 131 15.80 -39.46 -25.65
C ILE A 131 15.26 -40.03 -24.34
N GLU A 132 14.04 -39.64 -23.95
CA GLU A 132 13.37 -40.14 -22.75
C GLU A 132 11.84 -40.03 -22.90
N LYS A 133 11.09 -41.02 -22.40
CA LYS A 133 9.64 -40.93 -22.20
C LYS A 133 9.32 -41.03 -20.71
N VAL A 134 8.56 -40.06 -20.19
CA VAL A 134 8.33 -39.88 -18.75
C VAL A 134 6.87 -39.51 -18.48
N ARG A 135 6.20 -40.21 -17.57
CA ARG A 135 4.90 -39.76 -17.05
C ARG A 135 5.09 -38.62 -16.06
N VAL A 136 4.35 -37.52 -16.22
CA VAL A 136 4.50 -36.30 -15.44
C VAL A 136 3.17 -35.68 -14.99
N LEU A 137 3.21 -34.99 -13.85
CA LEU A 137 2.15 -34.08 -13.38
C LEU A 137 2.61 -32.61 -13.56
N PRO A 138 1.82 -31.73 -14.18
CA PRO A 138 2.12 -30.30 -14.24
C PRO A 138 1.95 -29.66 -12.84
N ARG A 139 3.08 -29.33 -12.20
CA ARG A 139 3.14 -28.78 -10.83
C ARG A 139 2.84 -27.28 -10.78
N LEU A 140 3.25 -26.52 -11.79
CA LEU A 140 3.07 -25.06 -11.81
C LEU A 140 3.09 -24.49 -13.23
N LEU A 141 2.13 -23.61 -13.53
CA LEU A 141 2.02 -22.89 -14.79
C LEU A 141 2.09 -21.38 -14.53
N HIS A 142 3.10 -20.72 -15.12
CA HIS A 142 3.24 -19.26 -15.12
C HIS A 142 2.67 -18.69 -16.43
N LEU A 143 1.67 -17.83 -16.32
CA LEU A 143 1.06 -17.11 -17.43
C LEU A 143 1.49 -15.64 -17.43
N HIS A 144 1.45 -14.99 -18.58
CA HIS A 144 1.67 -13.56 -18.72
C HIS A 144 0.42 -12.78 -18.30
N ALA A 145 0.55 -11.95 -17.26
CA ALA A 145 -0.56 -11.40 -16.49
C ALA A 145 -1.53 -10.44 -17.22
N SER A 146 -1.34 -10.19 -18.51
CA SER A 146 -2.24 -9.39 -19.36
C SER A 146 -2.55 -10.02 -20.73
N THR A 147 -2.02 -11.21 -21.04
CA THR A 147 -2.23 -11.87 -22.35
C THR A 147 -2.40 -13.39 -22.26
N ASP A 148 -2.37 -13.95 -21.05
CA ASP A 148 -2.37 -15.39 -20.73
C ASP A 148 -1.38 -16.26 -21.52
N ALA A 149 -0.36 -15.63 -22.13
CA ALA A 149 0.71 -16.34 -22.83
C ALA A 149 1.55 -17.16 -21.83
N VAL A 150 1.83 -18.42 -22.17
CA VAL A 150 2.55 -19.31 -21.26
C VAL A 150 4.02 -18.91 -21.16
N LEU A 151 4.47 -18.54 -19.96
CA LEU A 151 5.83 -18.06 -19.72
C LEU A 151 6.78 -19.16 -19.21
N ASN A 152 6.28 -20.10 -18.42
CA ASN A 152 7.04 -21.23 -17.87
C ASN A 152 6.05 -22.33 -17.45
N VAL A 153 6.42 -23.60 -17.65
CA VAL A 153 5.70 -24.76 -17.12
C VAL A 153 6.66 -25.66 -16.35
N THR A 154 6.25 -26.05 -15.15
CA THR A 154 7.00 -26.94 -14.26
C THR A 154 6.24 -28.25 -14.13
N PHE A 155 6.96 -29.36 -14.32
CA PHE A 155 6.48 -30.72 -14.18
C PHE A 155 7.19 -31.42 -13.01
N ILE A 156 6.56 -32.45 -12.46
CA ILE A 156 7.21 -33.42 -11.56
C ILE A 156 7.02 -34.82 -12.15
N ARG A 157 8.05 -35.69 -12.02
CA ARG A 157 7.96 -37.10 -12.43
C ARG A 157 6.88 -37.80 -11.61
N ALA A 158 6.08 -38.62 -12.27
CA ALA A 158 4.90 -39.26 -11.69
C ALA A 158 4.85 -40.74 -12.13
N PRO A 159 5.75 -41.61 -11.60
CA PRO A 159 5.66 -43.04 -11.86
C PRO A 159 4.41 -43.63 -11.20
N SER A 160 3.96 -44.79 -11.67
CA SER A 160 2.80 -45.47 -11.06
C SER A 160 3.06 -45.78 -9.59
N ASN A 161 1.98 -45.80 -8.79
CA ASN A 161 1.96 -45.90 -7.33
C ASN A 161 2.62 -44.74 -6.56
N ALA A 162 3.21 -43.72 -7.22
CA ALA A 162 3.79 -42.57 -6.53
C ALA A 162 2.72 -41.75 -5.78
N LEU A 163 2.95 -41.48 -4.49
CA LEU A 163 2.11 -40.56 -3.71
C LEU A 163 2.42 -39.11 -4.07
N LEU A 164 1.44 -38.42 -4.66
CA LEU A 164 1.54 -37.03 -5.13
C LEU A 164 0.57 -36.13 -4.35
N LYS A 165 0.97 -34.86 -4.17
CA LYS A 165 0.18 -33.84 -3.45
C LYS A 165 -0.43 -32.85 -4.44
N VAL A 166 -1.72 -33.01 -4.73
CA VAL A 166 -2.41 -32.37 -5.87
C VAL A 166 -3.48 -31.40 -5.40
N ASP A 167 -3.62 -30.25 -6.07
CA ASP A 167 -4.78 -29.36 -5.96
C ASP A 167 -5.88 -29.82 -6.92
N VAL A 168 -6.85 -30.59 -6.42
CA VAL A 168 -7.99 -31.05 -7.22
C VAL A 168 -9.06 -29.96 -7.27
N PRO A 169 -9.59 -29.57 -8.45
CA PRO A 169 -10.69 -28.61 -8.57
C PRO A 169 -12.03 -29.17 -8.09
N LEU A 170 -12.88 -28.28 -7.58
CA LEU A 170 -14.24 -28.59 -7.18
C LEU A 170 -15.23 -28.11 -8.24
N VAL A 171 -16.17 -28.97 -8.62
CA VAL A 171 -17.33 -28.66 -9.47
C VAL A 171 -18.56 -28.68 -8.59
N PHE A 172 -19.35 -27.61 -8.61
CA PHE A 172 -20.58 -27.52 -7.81
C PHE A 172 -21.77 -27.88 -8.70
N ILE A 173 -22.68 -28.71 -8.20
CA ILE A 173 -23.85 -29.24 -8.92
C ILE A 173 -25.12 -29.10 -8.07
N GLY A 174 -26.29 -29.06 -8.71
CA GLY A 174 -27.59 -28.95 -8.02
C GLY A 174 -27.90 -27.55 -7.48
N ASP A 175 -27.31 -26.50 -8.07
CA ASP A 175 -27.61 -25.10 -7.73
C ASP A 175 -29.01 -24.66 -8.18
N ASP A 176 -29.50 -25.24 -9.28
CA ASP A 176 -30.86 -25.08 -9.80
C ASP A 176 -31.94 -25.71 -8.90
N VAL A 177 -31.61 -26.80 -8.19
CA VAL A 177 -32.54 -27.49 -7.29
C VAL A 177 -32.49 -27.02 -5.84
N SER A 178 -31.34 -26.51 -5.39
CA SER A 178 -31.03 -26.12 -4.00
C SER A 178 -32.10 -25.25 -3.30
N PRO A 179 -32.71 -25.70 -2.19
CA PRO A 179 -33.73 -24.97 -1.44
C PRO A 179 -33.29 -23.57 -0.99
N GLY A 180 -32.03 -23.43 -0.56
CA GLY A 180 -31.51 -22.14 -0.11
C GLY A 180 -31.37 -21.11 -1.24
N LEU A 181 -30.94 -21.54 -2.43
CA LEU A 181 -30.80 -20.67 -3.60
C LEU A 181 -32.16 -20.27 -4.18
N LYS A 182 -33.12 -21.19 -4.23
CA LYS A 182 -34.52 -20.89 -4.62
C LYS A 182 -35.20 -19.83 -3.72
N LYS A 183 -34.75 -19.68 -2.48
CA LYS A 183 -35.20 -18.64 -1.53
C LYS A 183 -34.51 -17.28 -1.74
N GLY A 184 -33.79 -17.06 -2.85
CA GLY A 184 -33.12 -15.81 -3.17
C GLY A 184 -31.83 -15.55 -2.38
N SER A 185 -31.27 -16.59 -1.75
CA SER A 185 -29.92 -16.53 -1.16
C SER A 185 -28.85 -16.84 -2.21
N TYR A 186 -27.59 -16.49 -1.94
CA TYR A 186 -26.48 -16.70 -2.89
C TYR A 186 -25.47 -17.73 -2.39
N LEU A 187 -24.86 -18.46 -3.33
CA LEU A 187 -23.78 -19.41 -3.05
C LEU A 187 -22.47 -18.66 -2.80
N ASN A 188 -21.94 -18.75 -1.58
CA ASN A 188 -20.62 -18.24 -1.24
C ASN A 188 -19.60 -19.39 -1.32
N ILE A 189 -18.85 -19.45 -2.43
CA ILE A 189 -17.78 -20.43 -2.65
C ILE A 189 -16.49 -19.94 -1.94
N ILE A 190 -16.12 -20.62 -0.85
CA ILE A 190 -14.94 -20.30 -0.03
C ILE A 190 -13.68 -20.96 -0.64
N LYS A 191 -13.84 -22.10 -1.32
CA LYS A 191 -12.74 -22.85 -1.96
C LYS A 191 -13.15 -23.38 -3.33
N ARG A 192 -12.26 -23.26 -4.32
CA ARG A 192 -12.42 -23.81 -5.69
C ARG A 192 -11.48 -25.00 -5.99
N THR A 193 -10.52 -25.27 -5.11
CA THR A 193 -9.66 -26.47 -5.13
C THR A 193 -9.44 -26.97 -3.70
N VAL A 194 -9.11 -28.27 -3.57
CA VAL A 194 -8.74 -28.90 -2.29
C VAL A 194 -7.46 -29.73 -2.49
N LYS A 195 -6.58 -29.71 -1.49
CA LYS A 195 -5.31 -30.45 -1.52
C LYS A 195 -5.47 -31.87 -1.00
N PHE A 196 -5.25 -32.83 -1.88
CA PHE A 196 -5.18 -34.25 -1.54
C PHE A 196 -3.75 -34.78 -1.63
N ILE A 197 -3.48 -35.85 -0.91
CA ILE A 197 -2.36 -36.77 -1.12
C ILE A 197 -2.97 -38.04 -1.68
N CYS A 198 -2.57 -38.43 -2.89
CA CYS A 198 -3.12 -39.58 -3.60
C CYS A 198 -2.06 -40.29 -4.46
N PRO A 199 -2.20 -41.60 -4.71
CA PRO A 199 -1.42 -42.31 -5.72
C PRO A 199 -1.66 -41.74 -7.12
N ALA A 200 -0.60 -41.65 -7.93
CA ALA A 200 -0.61 -41.01 -9.24
C ALA A 200 -1.72 -41.55 -10.17
N ASP A 201 -1.90 -42.87 -10.22
CA ASP A 201 -2.81 -43.51 -11.17
C ASP A 201 -4.31 -43.22 -10.91
N ILE A 202 -4.67 -42.71 -9.72
CA ILE A 202 -6.04 -42.37 -9.31
C ILE A 202 -6.23 -40.89 -8.89
N ILE A 203 -5.51 -39.97 -9.53
CA ILE A 203 -5.77 -38.53 -9.35
C ILE A 203 -7.08 -38.16 -10.07
N PRO A 204 -8.16 -37.76 -9.36
CA PRO A 204 -9.40 -37.37 -10.03
C PRO A 204 -9.22 -36.03 -10.76
N PRO A 205 -9.82 -35.85 -11.95
CA PRO A 205 -9.73 -34.60 -12.70
C PRO A 205 -10.40 -33.45 -11.95
N PHE A 206 -11.50 -33.75 -11.24
CA PHE A 206 -12.25 -32.87 -10.35
C PHE A 206 -13.03 -33.69 -9.31
N ILE A 207 -13.61 -33.04 -8.32
CA ILE A 207 -14.55 -33.62 -7.35
C ILE A 207 -15.86 -32.83 -7.43
N GLU A 208 -16.98 -33.55 -7.45
CA GLU A 208 -18.32 -32.97 -7.45
C GLU A 208 -18.79 -32.62 -6.03
N VAL A 209 -19.45 -31.48 -5.89
CA VAL A 209 -19.97 -30.94 -4.65
C VAL A 209 -21.45 -30.64 -4.83
N ASP A 210 -22.26 -31.51 -4.25
CA ASP A 210 -23.72 -31.47 -4.34
C ASP A 210 -24.30 -30.38 -3.43
N LEU A 211 -25.11 -29.49 -4.01
CA LEU A 211 -25.78 -28.39 -3.32
C LEU A 211 -27.28 -28.63 -3.11
N SER A 212 -27.80 -29.77 -3.60
CA SER A 212 -29.24 -30.02 -3.76
C SER A 212 -30.02 -30.03 -2.44
N GLU A 213 -29.35 -30.40 -1.34
CA GLU A 213 -29.97 -30.49 0.00
C GLU A 213 -29.75 -29.23 0.87
N LEU A 214 -28.98 -28.24 0.40
CA LEU A 214 -28.56 -27.10 1.23
C LEU A 214 -29.62 -26.00 1.34
N ASP A 215 -29.87 -25.57 2.58
CA ASP A 215 -30.73 -24.43 2.91
C ASP A 215 -29.95 -23.22 3.46
N VAL A 216 -30.62 -22.08 3.59
CA VAL A 216 -30.03 -20.78 3.95
C VAL A 216 -29.24 -20.86 5.26
N GLY A 217 -27.96 -20.49 5.22
CA GLY A 217 -27.08 -20.47 6.38
C GLY A 217 -26.23 -21.73 6.57
N GLN A 218 -26.57 -22.84 5.92
CA GLN A 218 -25.80 -24.10 5.97
C GLN A 218 -24.49 -24.01 5.16
N LYS A 219 -23.52 -24.86 5.52
CA LYS A 219 -22.16 -24.94 4.94
C LYS A 219 -21.79 -26.40 4.66
N LEU A 220 -20.90 -26.62 3.70
CA LEU A 220 -20.14 -27.88 3.55
C LEU A 220 -18.68 -27.66 3.98
N VAL A 221 -18.05 -28.69 4.52
CA VAL A 221 -16.63 -28.74 4.93
C VAL A 221 -15.86 -29.81 4.15
N MET A 222 -14.52 -29.82 4.25
CA MET A 222 -13.69 -30.81 3.53
C MET A 222 -14.02 -32.27 3.86
N GLY A 223 -14.53 -32.55 5.06
CA GLY A 223 -14.97 -33.89 5.46
C GLY A 223 -16.16 -34.45 4.66
N ASP A 224 -16.95 -33.59 4.04
CA ASP A 224 -18.22 -33.96 3.38
C ASP A 224 -18.04 -34.36 1.90
N LEU A 225 -16.81 -34.25 1.37
CA LEU A 225 -16.50 -34.55 -0.02
C LEU A 225 -16.56 -36.06 -0.31
N LYS A 226 -17.42 -36.45 -1.25
CA LYS A 226 -17.48 -37.81 -1.82
C LYS A 226 -16.20 -38.08 -2.62
N VAL A 227 -15.22 -38.78 -2.04
CA VAL A 227 -13.92 -39.10 -2.67
C VAL A 227 -13.52 -40.56 -2.50
N HIS A 228 -12.66 -41.04 -3.40
CA HIS A 228 -12.10 -42.40 -3.35
C HIS A 228 -11.30 -42.64 -2.05
N PRO A 229 -11.43 -43.77 -1.33
CA PRO A 229 -10.86 -43.97 0.01
C PRO A 229 -9.34 -43.75 0.16
N ALA A 230 -8.57 -43.98 -0.91
CA ALA A 230 -7.12 -43.75 -0.93
C ALA A 230 -6.70 -42.26 -0.98
N LEU A 231 -7.63 -41.31 -1.17
CA LEU A 231 -7.35 -39.87 -1.15
C LEU A 231 -7.32 -39.33 0.28
N LYS A 232 -6.14 -38.93 0.75
CA LYS A 232 -5.94 -38.36 2.09
C LYS A 232 -5.95 -36.83 2.01
N LEU A 233 -6.85 -36.17 2.73
CA LEU A 233 -6.90 -34.71 2.83
C LEU A 233 -5.60 -34.18 3.46
N ALA A 234 -4.99 -33.17 2.83
CA ALA A 234 -3.76 -32.55 3.33
C ALA A 234 -3.99 -31.39 4.32
N ARG A 235 -5.20 -31.28 4.88
CA ARG A 235 -5.72 -30.21 5.75
C ARG A 235 -6.82 -30.75 6.68
N PRO A 236 -7.19 -30.05 7.77
CA PRO A 236 -8.28 -30.44 8.66
C PRO A 236 -9.61 -30.60 7.92
N LYS A 237 -10.42 -31.59 8.33
CA LYS A 237 -11.72 -31.89 7.69
C LYS A 237 -12.74 -30.76 7.84
N ASP A 238 -12.61 -29.94 8.90
CA ASP A 238 -13.61 -28.94 9.30
C ASP A 238 -13.49 -27.61 8.55
N GLU A 239 -12.48 -27.45 7.69
CA GLU A 239 -12.33 -26.26 6.83
C GLU A 239 -13.54 -26.14 5.86
N PRO A 240 -14.29 -25.02 5.84
CA PRO A 240 -15.45 -24.87 4.98
C PRO A 240 -15.08 -24.67 3.51
N ILE A 241 -15.90 -25.26 2.63
CA ILE A 241 -15.77 -25.21 1.17
C ILE A 241 -16.74 -24.21 0.55
N CYS A 242 -18.00 -24.23 0.97
CA CYS A 242 -19.04 -23.32 0.52
C CYS A 242 -20.09 -23.09 1.63
N LYS A 243 -20.89 -22.03 1.47
CA LYS A 243 -22.01 -21.69 2.35
C LYS A 243 -23.12 -21.01 1.55
N ILE A 244 -24.39 -21.31 1.85
CA ILE A 244 -25.52 -20.50 1.35
C ILE A 244 -25.69 -19.27 2.25
N ALA A 245 -25.65 -18.08 1.65
CA ALA A 245 -25.66 -16.80 2.35
C ALA A 245 -26.92 -15.98 2.00
N GLY A 246 -27.66 -15.55 3.04
CA GLY A 246 -28.90 -14.79 2.87
C GLY A 246 -28.70 -13.42 2.21
N ALA A 247 -29.73 -12.97 1.48
CA ALA A 247 -29.75 -11.66 0.85
C ALA A 247 -29.69 -10.51 1.87
N ARG A 248 -29.11 -9.37 1.46
CA ARG A 248 -29.23 -8.12 2.22
C ARG A 248 -30.57 -7.45 1.91
N VAL A 249 -31.25 -6.95 2.95
CA VAL A 249 -32.49 -6.18 2.82
C VAL A 249 -32.21 -4.85 2.12
N SER A 250 -32.98 -4.56 1.08
CA SER A 250 -33.06 -3.24 0.44
C SER A 250 -34.19 -2.40 1.04
N GLU A 251 -34.03 -1.08 1.11
CA GLU A 251 -35.04 -0.16 1.65
C GLU A 251 -36.35 -0.18 0.84
N PRO A 252 -37.52 0.03 1.49
CA PRO A 252 -38.82 -0.03 0.83
C PRO A 252 -39.13 1.23 0.01
N LYS A 253 -39.41 1.05 -1.28
CA LYS A 253 -40.05 2.09 -2.11
C LYS A 253 -41.51 2.29 -1.66
N LYS A 254 -41.94 3.53 -1.47
CA LYS A 254 -43.37 3.89 -1.37
C LYS A 254 -43.98 4.03 -2.77
N ALA A 255 -45.24 3.64 -2.90
CA ALA A 255 -46.10 3.91 -4.04
C ALA A 255 -47.47 4.44 -3.55
N TYR A 256 -48.19 5.14 -4.42
CA TYR A 256 -49.51 5.75 -4.16
C TYR A 256 -50.64 4.94 -4.80
N THR A 257 -51.84 4.93 -4.19
CA THR A 257 -53.11 5.33 -4.84
C THR A 257 -54.29 5.52 -3.86
N HIS A 258 -55.30 6.24 -4.34
CA HIS A 258 -56.66 6.59 -3.86
C HIS A 258 -57.53 5.42 -3.29
N ASN A 259 -58.66 5.58 -2.56
CA ASN A 259 -59.46 6.76 -2.10
C ASN A 259 -60.33 6.37 -0.84
N TYR A 260 -61.53 6.87 -0.44
CA TYR A 260 -62.57 7.81 -0.95
C TYR A 260 -63.45 8.39 0.21
N ASP A 261 -64.17 9.49 -0.09
CA ASP A 261 -65.53 9.90 0.35
C ASP A 261 -65.90 10.55 1.71
N HIS A 262 -66.98 11.36 1.59
CA HIS A 262 -67.81 12.08 2.59
C HIS A 262 -67.22 13.29 3.37
N LEU A 263 -67.93 14.44 3.58
CA LEU A 263 -69.19 14.97 3.00
C LEU A 263 -69.46 16.47 3.40
N LEU A 264 -69.85 17.36 2.45
CA LEU A 264 -70.62 18.65 2.61
C LEU A 264 -70.04 19.81 3.50
N LEU A 265 -70.34 21.13 3.34
CA LEU A 265 -71.00 21.97 2.30
C LEU A 265 -70.79 23.50 2.55
N ASN A 266 -70.82 24.33 1.48
CA ASN A 266 -70.94 25.83 1.39
C ASN A 266 -69.83 26.73 1.99
N GLN A 267 -69.31 27.80 1.35
CA GLN A 267 -69.89 28.93 0.56
C GLN A 267 -70.67 29.98 1.41
N LEU A 268 -70.55 31.31 1.24
CA LEU A 268 -69.75 32.14 0.30
C LEU A 268 -69.63 33.61 0.81
N LEU A 269 -68.89 34.43 0.04
CA LEU A 269 -68.97 35.90 -0.12
C LEU A 269 -68.24 36.88 0.84
N LEU A 270 -67.50 37.74 0.13
CA LEU A 270 -66.56 38.80 0.47
C LEU A 270 -66.98 39.93 1.45
N ILE A 271 -65.97 40.37 2.22
CA ILE A 271 -65.59 41.76 2.53
C ILE A 271 -66.63 42.65 3.26
N SER A 272 -66.41 42.78 4.57
CA SER A 272 -66.50 44.08 5.25
C SER A 272 -65.51 44.18 6.42
N LYS A 273 -64.90 45.36 6.59
CA LYS A 273 -64.10 45.82 7.75
C LYS A 273 -62.80 45.05 8.08
N MET A 274 -61.68 45.65 7.66
CA MET A 274 -60.29 45.18 7.86
C MET A 274 -59.85 44.92 9.32
N ASN A 275 -60.52 45.48 10.33
CA ASN A 275 -60.15 45.28 11.74
C ASN A 275 -60.31 43.82 12.20
N THR A 276 -61.33 43.10 11.71
CA THR A 276 -61.57 41.70 12.10
C THR A 276 -60.50 40.77 11.54
N LEU A 277 -59.96 41.08 10.36
CA LEU A 277 -58.84 40.34 9.76
C LEU A 277 -57.56 40.55 10.58
N LEU A 278 -57.28 41.78 11.01
CA LEU A 278 -56.12 42.08 11.86
C LEU A 278 -56.22 41.34 13.21
N VAL A 279 -57.39 41.35 13.86
CA VAL A 279 -57.60 40.60 15.12
C VAL A 279 -57.48 39.09 14.89
N SER A 280 -58.03 38.55 13.80
CA SER A 280 -57.89 37.13 13.45
C SER A 280 -56.43 36.72 13.21
N VAL A 281 -55.68 37.52 12.45
CA VAL A 281 -54.24 37.31 12.21
C VAL A 281 -53.44 37.43 13.51
N ILE A 282 -53.76 38.38 14.39
CA ILE A 282 -53.14 38.49 15.72
C ILE A 282 -53.47 37.26 16.58
N LEU A 283 -54.70 36.75 16.57
CA LEU A 283 -55.08 35.54 17.29
C LEU A 283 -54.40 34.28 16.74
N PHE A 284 -54.24 34.20 15.42
CA PHE A 284 -53.55 33.09 14.73
C PHE A 284 -52.04 33.13 14.98
N ILE A 285 -51.44 34.33 15.04
CA ILE A 285 -50.04 34.54 15.44
C ILE A 285 -49.85 34.22 16.92
N LEU A 286 -50.73 34.69 17.81
CA LEU A 286 -50.65 34.43 19.25
C LEU A 286 -50.85 32.95 19.58
N THR A 287 -51.82 32.26 18.97
CA THR A 287 -51.96 30.80 19.12
C THR A 287 -50.81 30.05 18.45
N GLY A 288 -50.31 30.53 17.30
CA GLY A 288 -49.08 30.03 16.68
C GLY A 288 -47.86 30.10 17.61
N PHE A 289 -47.64 31.22 18.30
CA PHE A 289 -46.61 31.35 19.34
C PHE A 289 -46.91 30.46 20.57
N TYR A 290 -48.16 30.43 21.03
CA TYR A 290 -48.58 29.64 22.20
C TYR A 290 -48.41 28.13 22.01
N TYR A 291 -48.55 27.61 20.78
CA TYR A 291 -48.29 26.20 20.48
C TYR A 291 -46.84 25.93 20.01
N SER A 292 -46.19 26.87 19.32
CA SER A 292 -44.80 26.69 18.88
C SER A 292 -43.79 26.79 20.01
N ILE A 293 -44.01 27.60 21.06
CA ILE A 293 -43.09 27.68 22.21
C ILE A 293 -43.02 26.33 22.96
N PRO A 294 -44.14 25.68 23.36
CA PRO A 294 -44.12 24.31 23.88
C PRO A 294 -43.53 23.28 22.92
N PHE A 295 -43.82 23.38 21.62
CA PHE A 295 -43.27 22.45 20.61
C PHE A 295 -41.75 22.58 20.45
N MET A 296 -41.22 23.80 20.48
CA MET A 296 -39.77 24.06 20.46
C MET A 296 -39.12 23.61 21.78
N LEU A 297 -39.79 23.79 22.92
CA LEU A 297 -39.32 23.28 24.21
C LEU A 297 -39.30 21.74 24.24
N THR A 298 -40.32 21.05 23.74
CA THR A 298 -40.29 19.57 23.66
C THR A 298 -39.26 19.09 22.66
N LEU A 299 -39.05 19.78 21.54
CA LEU A 299 -37.97 19.48 20.59
C LEU A 299 -36.58 19.64 21.23
N ILE A 300 -36.37 20.70 22.03
CA ILE A 300 -35.13 20.93 22.79
C ILE A 300 -34.93 19.85 23.86
N VAL A 301 -35.98 19.46 24.59
CA VAL A 301 -35.91 18.37 25.59
C VAL A 301 -35.64 17.02 24.93
N LEU A 302 -36.27 16.71 23.79
CA LEU A 302 -35.99 15.50 23.01
C LEU A 302 -34.57 15.49 22.46
N LEU A 303 -34.06 16.62 21.98
CA LEU A 303 -32.67 16.77 21.55
C LEU A 303 -31.69 16.59 22.72
N PHE A 304 -31.99 17.16 23.89
CA PHE A 304 -31.18 17.01 25.09
C PHE A 304 -31.18 15.55 25.60
N LEU A 305 -32.34 14.88 25.61
CA LEU A 305 -32.45 13.45 25.93
C LEU A 305 -31.69 12.59 24.92
N PHE A 306 -31.78 12.87 23.63
CA PHE A 306 -31.01 12.18 22.59
C PHE A 306 -29.50 12.37 22.78
N LEU A 307 -29.05 13.60 23.06
CA LEU A 307 -27.65 13.90 23.37
C LEU A 307 -27.17 13.22 24.66
N ALA A 308 -28.02 13.16 25.70
CA ALA A 308 -27.72 12.47 26.95
C ALA A 308 -27.63 10.94 26.78
N VAL A 309 -28.54 10.34 26.01
CA VAL A 309 -28.49 8.91 25.65
C VAL A 309 -27.25 8.61 24.82
N LEU A 310 -26.93 9.44 23.83
CA LEU A 310 -25.72 9.29 23.00
C LEU A 310 -24.46 9.42 23.86
N LEU A 311 -24.37 10.45 24.72
CA LEU A 311 -23.26 10.64 25.65
C LEU A 311 -23.13 9.45 26.63
N SER A 312 -24.24 8.93 27.16
CA SER A 312 -24.23 7.75 28.04
C SER A 312 -23.74 6.49 27.32
N ALA A 313 -24.11 6.28 26.06
CA ALA A 313 -23.61 5.17 25.25
C ALA A 313 -22.10 5.30 24.96
N LEU A 314 -21.61 6.52 24.69
CA LEU A 314 -20.18 6.81 24.57
C LEU A 314 -19.43 6.52 25.87
N LEU A 315 -19.95 6.98 27.02
CA LEU A 315 -19.36 6.76 28.33
C LEU A 315 -19.37 5.27 28.71
N VAL A 316 -20.44 4.52 28.44
CA VAL A 316 -20.50 3.07 28.67
C VAL A 316 -19.49 2.32 27.80
N SER A 317 -19.33 2.71 26.53
CA SER A 317 -18.29 2.16 25.65
C SER A 317 -16.88 2.45 26.19
N TYR A 318 -16.63 3.69 26.60
CA TYR A 318 -15.36 4.15 27.17
C TYR A 318 -15.01 3.41 28.46
N PHE A 319 -15.91 3.40 29.45
CA PHE A 319 -15.70 2.70 30.72
C PHE A 319 -15.56 1.18 30.52
N LYS A 320 -16.25 0.57 29.54
CA LYS A 320 -16.10 -0.86 29.24
C LYS A 320 -14.71 -1.22 28.70
N GLU A 321 -14.14 -0.42 27.80
CA GLU A 321 -12.78 -0.68 27.29
C GLU A 321 -11.68 -0.19 28.25
N LEU A 322 -11.97 0.75 29.15
CA LEU A 322 -11.09 1.20 30.24
C LEU A 322 -11.01 0.16 31.38
N MET A 323 -12.14 -0.42 31.78
CA MET A 323 -12.25 -1.48 32.79
C MET A 323 -11.98 -2.89 32.23
N SER A 324 -11.53 -3.01 30.97
CA SER A 324 -11.28 -4.30 30.35
C SER A 324 -9.95 -4.89 30.82
N ASN A 325 -10.02 -6.02 31.53
CA ASN A 325 -8.87 -6.86 31.86
C ASN A 325 -8.42 -7.76 30.68
N ASP A 326 -8.91 -7.52 29.46
CA ASP A 326 -8.18 -7.97 28.27
C ASP A 326 -6.78 -7.37 28.30
N HIS A 327 -5.75 -8.20 28.14
CA HIS A 327 -4.34 -7.77 28.09
C HIS A 327 -4.05 -6.94 26.81
N ARG A 328 -4.57 -5.72 26.79
CA ARG A 328 -4.54 -4.71 25.70
C ARG A 328 -3.60 -3.56 26.10
N PRO A 329 -3.22 -2.70 25.13
CA PRO A 329 -2.44 -1.51 25.44
C PRO A 329 -3.11 -0.63 26.51
N PRO A 330 -2.34 0.07 27.37
CA PRO A 330 -2.88 1.01 28.35
C PRO A 330 -3.70 2.12 27.68
N VAL A 331 -4.85 2.44 28.26
CA VAL A 331 -5.69 3.57 27.84
C VAL A 331 -5.10 4.86 28.41
N VAL A 332 -4.70 5.77 27.54
CA VAL A 332 -4.09 7.06 27.93
C VAL A 332 -5.04 8.26 27.75
N GLY A 333 -6.23 8.02 27.21
CA GLY A 333 -7.28 9.03 27.06
C GLY A 333 -8.32 8.65 26.00
N SER A 334 -9.01 9.67 25.49
CA SER A 334 -10.02 9.58 24.43
C SER A 334 -9.64 10.44 23.21
N THR A 335 -10.43 10.37 22.13
CA THR A 335 -10.31 11.31 20.99
C THR A 335 -10.34 12.78 21.43
N PHE A 336 -11.01 13.14 22.52
CA PHE A 336 -11.02 14.51 23.03
C PHE A 336 -9.63 14.99 23.51
N ASN A 337 -8.79 14.10 24.03
CA ASN A 337 -7.41 14.44 24.36
C ASN A 337 -6.60 14.78 23.10
N MET A 338 -6.78 14.00 22.02
CA MET A 338 -6.14 14.27 20.73
C MET A 338 -6.65 15.56 20.07
N PHE A 339 -7.92 15.93 20.31
CA PHE A 339 -8.48 17.21 19.89
C PHE A 339 -7.88 18.39 20.67
N ILE A 340 -7.82 18.31 22.01
CA ILE A 340 -7.26 19.36 22.88
C ILE A 340 -5.78 19.62 22.57
N HIS A 341 -5.02 18.57 22.27
CA HIS A 341 -3.59 18.66 21.95
C HIS A 341 -3.31 18.68 20.44
N PHE A 342 -4.29 18.94 19.56
CA PHE A 342 -4.13 18.76 18.12
C PHE A 342 -2.96 19.55 17.51
N ASP A 343 -2.79 20.83 17.90
CA ASP A 343 -1.73 21.70 17.37
C ASP A 343 -0.31 21.23 17.77
N HIS A 344 -0.18 20.35 18.77
CA HIS A 344 1.07 19.76 19.25
C HIS A 344 0.94 18.24 19.45
N LEU A 345 0.20 17.57 18.54
CA LEU A 345 -0.23 16.18 18.70
C LEU A 345 0.93 15.17 18.76
N PHE A 346 1.93 15.31 17.89
CA PHE A 346 3.08 14.41 17.81
C PHE A 346 4.04 14.56 19.01
N ASP A 347 4.19 15.77 19.56
CA ASP A 347 4.90 16.01 20.82
C ASP A 347 4.15 15.42 22.02
N TYR A 348 2.83 15.61 22.09
CA TYR A 348 1.98 14.98 23.10
C TYR A 348 2.07 13.44 23.04
N MET A 349 2.05 12.86 21.84
CA MET A 349 2.30 11.43 21.62
C MET A 349 3.73 11.00 22.04
N ALA A 350 4.75 11.83 21.83
CA ALA A 350 6.11 11.54 22.29
C ALA A 350 6.23 11.56 23.83
N LEU A 351 5.56 12.49 24.52
CA LEU A 351 5.49 12.52 25.99
C LEU A 351 4.81 11.28 26.58
N ILE A 352 3.83 10.70 25.87
CA ILE A 352 3.21 9.42 26.25
C ILE A 352 4.12 8.23 25.91
N ALA A 353 4.78 8.25 24.74
CA ALA A 353 5.69 7.19 24.31
C ALA A 353 6.88 6.98 25.26
N LYS A 354 7.35 8.04 25.93
CA LYS A 354 8.35 7.99 27.02
C LYS A 354 7.88 7.20 28.27
N LYS A 355 6.58 6.90 28.40
CA LYS A 355 5.99 6.11 29.50
C LYS A 355 5.46 4.74 29.07
N HIS A 356 4.98 4.64 27.83
CA HIS A 356 4.37 3.43 27.27
C HIS A 356 4.79 3.25 25.82
N HIS A 357 5.52 2.17 25.49
CA HIS A 357 5.97 1.93 24.10
C HIS A 357 4.79 1.60 23.16
N THR A 358 3.72 1.03 23.71
CA THR A 358 2.44 0.77 23.04
C THR A 358 1.33 1.30 23.95
N PHE A 359 0.39 2.09 23.41
CA PHE A 359 -0.74 2.66 24.16
C PHE A 359 -1.97 2.84 23.26
N ARG A 360 -3.11 3.27 23.80
CA ARG A 360 -4.31 3.55 23.00
C ARG A 360 -5.15 4.73 23.51
N PHE A 361 -5.75 5.45 22.57
CA PHE A 361 -6.88 6.33 22.83
C PHE A 361 -8.19 5.60 22.48
N ILE A 362 -9.25 5.84 23.24
CA ILE A 362 -10.59 5.31 22.93
C ILE A 362 -11.35 6.31 22.08
N THR A 363 -11.94 5.85 20.96
CA THR A 363 -12.91 6.60 20.16
C THR A 363 -14.33 6.05 20.41
N PRO A 364 -15.38 6.76 19.96
CA PRO A 364 -16.75 6.25 19.96
C PRO A 364 -16.98 4.85 19.38
N THR A 365 -16.16 4.41 18.41
CA THR A 365 -16.42 3.21 17.60
C THR A 365 -15.30 2.17 17.57
N HIS A 366 -14.09 2.52 18.01
CA HIS A 366 -12.91 1.65 17.97
C HIS A 366 -11.81 2.16 18.94
N SER A 367 -10.75 1.38 19.18
CA SER A 367 -9.52 1.91 19.78
C SER A 367 -8.58 2.41 18.69
N GLU A 368 -7.97 3.58 18.90
CA GLU A 368 -6.82 4.07 18.14
C GLU A 368 -5.56 3.70 18.92
N VAL A 369 -4.84 2.67 18.45
CA VAL A 369 -3.64 2.11 19.08
C VAL A 369 -2.39 2.75 18.49
N TYR A 370 -1.46 3.15 19.34
CA TYR A 370 -0.25 3.88 19.00
C TYR A 370 0.99 3.13 19.45
N ILE A 371 1.98 3.02 18.55
CA ILE A 371 3.16 2.15 18.73
C ILE A 371 4.46 2.92 18.46
N ALA A 372 5.40 2.78 19.39
CA ALA A 372 6.78 3.24 19.29
C ALA A 372 7.82 2.11 19.45
N ASP A 373 7.41 0.84 19.62
CA ASP A 373 8.34 -0.30 19.69
C ASP A 373 8.73 -0.82 18.28
N PRO A 374 10.03 -0.84 17.90
CA PRO A 374 10.50 -1.34 16.61
C PRO A 374 10.12 -2.80 16.29
N ILE A 375 10.00 -3.67 17.31
CA ILE A 375 9.69 -5.10 17.13
C ILE A 375 8.21 -5.26 16.74
N ASN A 376 7.32 -4.49 17.38
CA ASN A 376 5.91 -4.41 16.99
C ASN A 376 5.75 -3.82 15.58
N VAL A 377 6.56 -2.82 15.21
CA VAL A 377 6.57 -2.25 13.85
C VAL A 377 7.03 -3.28 12.82
N GLU A 378 8.04 -4.10 13.10
CA GLU A 378 8.41 -5.21 12.22
C GLU A 378 7.29 -6.25 12.10
N HIS A 379 6.60 -6.59 13.20
CA HIS A 379 5.45 -7.48 13.14
C HIS A 379 4.35 -6.96 12.22
N ILE A 380 3.98 -5.68 12.35
CA ILE A 380 2.94 -5.02 11.55
C ILE A 380 3.34 -4.88 10.08
N LEU A 381 4.58 -4.47 9.79
CA LEU A 381 5.03 -4.16 8.44
C LEU A 381 5.61 -5.34 7.67
N LYS A 382 5.94 -6.46 8.33
CA LYS A 382 6.57 -7.63 7.70
C LYS A 382 5.89 -8.94 8.11
N SER A 383 5.84 -9.27 9.41
CA SER A 383 5.47 -10.62 9.86
C SER A 383 3.99 -10.96 9.64
N ASN A 384 3.07 -10.07 10.05
CA ASN A 384 1.63 -10.21 9.85
C ASN A 384 1.06 -9.12 8.92
N PHE A 385 1.85 -8.70 7.92
CA PHE A 385 1.51 -7.64 6.97
C PHE A 385 0.13 -7.78 6.28
N GLN A 386 -0.40 -9.00 6.15
CA GLN A 386 -1.71 -9.24 5.54
C GLN A 386 -2.89 -8.92 6.47
N ASN A 387 -2.67 -8.78 7.78
CA ASN A 387 -3.72 -8.41 8.74
C ASN A 387 -3.90 -6.88 8.86
N TYR A 388 -2.87 -6.11 8.50
CA TYR A 388 -2.79 -4.66 8.71
C TYR A 388 -2.97 -3.91 7.38
N THR A 389 -4.23 -3.69 7.00
CA THR A 389 -4.61 -2.97 5.77
C THR A 389 -4.74 -1.47 6.04
N LYS A 390 -5.23 -0.67 5.07
CA LYS A 390 -5.70 0.70 5.34
C LYS A 390 -7.14 0.75 5.87
N GLY A 391 -7.97 -0.28 5.63
CA GLY A 391 -9.35 -0.35 6.11
C GLY A 391 -10.14 0.95 5.97
N ASP A 392 -10.75 1.41 7.07
CA ASP A 392 -11.54 2.64 7.15
C ASP A 392 -10.74 3.94 6.89
N HIS A 393 -9.40 3.93 6.94
CA HIS A 393 -8.59 5.10 6.56
C HIS A 393 -8.82 5.48 5.08
N LYS A 394 -9.31 4.55 4.23
CA LYS A 394 -9.75 4.85 2.86
C LYS A 394 -10.91 5.84 2.80
N LEU A 395 -11.82 5.82 3.79
CA LEU A 395 -12.93 6.77 3.86
C LEU A 395 -12.46 8.18 4.23
N ILE A 396 -11.32 8.28 4.93
CA ILE A 396 -10.68 9.55 5.28
C ILE A 396 -9.86 10.07 4.09
N LEU A 397 -8.95 9.26 3.57
CA LEU A 397 -8.01 9.63 2.49
C LEU A 397 -8.66 9.74 1.09
N GLY A 398 -9.77 9.03 0.86
CA GLY A 398 -10.30 8.76 -0.48
C GLY A 398 -10.79 9.97 -1.27
N ASP A 399 -11.15 11.09 -0.63
CA ASP A 399 -11.59 12.27 -1.40
C ASP A 399 -10.42 12.99 -2.10
N LEU A 400 -9.22 12.94 -1.50
CA LEU A 400 -8.02 13.54 -2.08
C LEU A 400 -7.20 12.53 -2.88
N PHE A 401 -7.00 11.31 -2.36
CA PHE A 401 -6.14 10.31 -3.00
C PHE A 401 -6.89 9.18 -3.73
N GLY A 402 -8.21 9.09 -3.62
CA GLY A 402 -9.03 8.05 -4.25
C GLY A 402 -8.50 6.65 -3.99
N ASN A 403 -8.24 5.90 -5.07
CA ASN A 403 -7.61 4.58 -5.04
C ASN A 403 -6.09 4.64 -5.29
N GLY A 404 -5.43 5.77 -5.07
CA GLY A 404 -3.99 5.97 -5.23
C GLY A 404 -3.14 5.14 -4.26
N ILE A 405 -1.82 5.07 -4.50
CA ILE A 405 -0.92 4.07 -3.89
C ILE A 405 -0.82 4.14 -2.34
N PHE A 406 -1.19 5.27 -1.74
CA PHE A 406 -1.27 5.46 -0.28
C PHE A 406 -2.58 4.96 0.36
N ALA A 407 -3.68 4.96 -0.39
CA ALA A 407 -5.00 4.51 0.05
C ALA A 407 -5.31 3.06 -0.40
N ALA A 408 -4.69 2.60 -1.49
CA ALA A 408 -4.88 1.27 -2.04
C ALA A 408 -4.37 0.13 -1.13
N ASP A 409 -5.01 -1.03 -1.25
CA ASP A 409 -4.60 -2.31 -0.68
C ASP A 409 -4.68 -3.42 -1.75
N GLY A 410 -4.27 -4.64 -1.39
CA GLY A 410 -4.48 -5.83 -2.21
C GLY A 410 -3.84 -5.72 -3.59
N ASP A 411 -4.56 -6.20 -4.61
CA ASP A 411 -4.04 -6.27 -5.97
C ASP A 411 -3.97 -4.93 -6.70
N ILE A 412 -4.82 -3.95 -6.34
CA ILE A 412 -4.72 -2.56 -6.84
C ILE A 412 -3.37 -1.97 -6.44
N TRP A 413 -3.04 -2.04 -5.14
CA TRP A 413 -1.75 -1.56 -4.63
C TRP A 413 -0.57 -2.33 -5.22
N ARG A 414 -0.65 -3.67 -5.34
CA ARG A 414 0.39 -4.49 -5.97
C ARG A 414 0.64 -4.07 -7.42
N HIS A 415 -0.41 -3.82 -8.19
CA HIS A 415 -0.33 -3.38 -9.59
C HIS A 415 0.34 -2.01 -9.69
N GLN A 416 -0.17 -1.01 -8.97
CA GLN A 416 0.39 0.35 -8.92
C GLN A 416 1.86 0.35 -8.49
N ARG A 417 2.18 -0.34 -7.39
CA ARG A 417 3.55 -0.45 -6.87
C ARG A 417 4.48 -1.15 -7.87
N LYS A 418 4.01 -2.21 -8.55
CA LYS A 418 4.80 -2.91 -9.56
C LYS A 418 5.15 -1.99 -10.73
N LEU A 419 4.18 -1.28 -11.30
CA LEU A 419 4.42 -0.31 -12.38
C LEU A 419 5.41 0.76 -11.93
N ALA A 420 5.12 1.47 -10.83
CA ALA A 420 5.99 2.51 -10.31
C ALA A 420 7.42 2.01 -9.99
N SER A 421 7.56 0.79 -9.44
CA SER A 421 8.88 0.22 -9.12
C SER A 421 9.75 -0.07 -10.35
N LEU A 422 9.14 -0.33 -11.51
CA LEU A 422 9.90 -0.46 -12.76
C LEU A 422 10.54 0.87 -13.13
N GLU A 423 9.85 1.99 -12.89
CA GLU A 423 10.32 3.34 -13.23
C GLU A 423 11.47 3.82 -12.35
N PHE A 424 11.29 3.78 -11.03
CA PHE A 424 12.33 4.18 -10.06
C PHE A 424 13.58 3.27 -10.11
N SER A 425 13.50 2.11 -10.76
CA SER A 425 14.65 1.23 -11.01
C SER A 425 15.42 1.54 -12.30
N THR A 426 14.92 2.43 -13.17
CA THR A 426 15.61 2.74 -14.44
C THR A 426 16.75 3.75 -14.25
N LYS A 427 17.88 3.48 -14.91
CA LYS A 427 18.97 4.46 -15.04
C LYS A 427 18.49 5.75 -15.75
N VAL A 428 17.59 5.63 -16.72
CA VAL A 428 17.06 6.77 -17.49
C VAL A 428 16.36 7.78 -16.57
N LEU A 429 15.38 7.35 -15.77
CA LEU A 429 14.66 8.24 -14.85
C LEU A 429 15.60 8.87 -13.81
N ARG A 430 16.57 8.11 -13.31
CA ARG A 430 17.59 8.60 -12.37
C ARG A 430 18.47 9.69 -12.98
N ASP A 431 18.98 9.47 -14.19
CA ASP A 431 19.90 10.40 -14.84
C ASP A 431 19.13 11.67 -15.33
N PHE A 432 17.91 11.51 -15.86
CA PHE A 432 16.99 12.60 -16.20
C PHE A 432 16.61 13.46 -14.98
N SER A 433 16.15 12.83 -13.90
CA SER A 433 15.79 13.55 -12.67
C SER A 433 16.95 14.30 -12.04
N THR A 434 18.17 13.76 -12.12
CA THR A 434 19.39 14.44 -11.65
C THR A 434 19.66 15.73 -12.43
N ALA A 435 19.45 15.73 -13.75
CA ALA A 435 19.55 16.93 -14.57
C ALA A 435 18.45 17.97 -14.22
N VAL A 436 17.20 17.51 -14.04
CA VAL A 436 16.07 18.37 -13.61
C VAL A 436 16.35 19.00 -12.25
N PHE A 437 16.73 18.21 -11.24
CA PHE A 437 17.04 18.71 -9.89
C PHE A 437 18.14 19.76 -9.92
N ARG A 438 19.24 19.52 -10.65
CA ARG A 438 20.34 20.49 -10.79
C ARG A 438 19.91 21.79 -11.49
N SER A 439 19.15 21.69 -12.57
CA SER A 439 18.63 22.86 -13.31
C SER A 439 17.71 23.71 -12.45
N ASN A 440 16.77 23.08 -11.75
CA ASN A 440 15.81 23.75 -10.88
C ASN A 440 16.48 24.31 -9.60
N THR A 441 17.45 23.59 -9.03
CA THR A 441 18.24 24.10 -7.91
C THR A 441 19.09 25.31 -8.31
N ALA A 442 19.55 25.40 -9.57
CA ALA A 442 20.19 26.61 -10.09
C ALA A 442 19.20 27.80 -10.21
N LYS A 443 17.94 27.58 -10.61
CA LYS A 443 16.86 28.60 -10.52
C LYS A 443 16.71 29.08 -9.07
N LEU A 444 16.63 28.14 -8.13
CA LEU A 444 16.48 28.41 -6.69
C LEU A 444 17.64 29.20 -6.09
N VAL A 445 18.90 28.80 -6.33
CA VAL A 445 20.09 29.51 -5.83
C VAL A 445 20.12 30.95 -6.34
N LYS A 446 19.84 31.18 -7.63
CA LYS A 446 19.74 32.54 -8.17
C LYS A 446 18.71 33.37 -7.42
N LYS A 447 17.52 32.80 -7.16
CA LYS A 447 16.44 33.49 -6.45
C LYS A 447 16.78 33.81 -4.98
N VAL A 448 17.68 33.03 -4.36
CA VAL A 448 18.24 33.32 -3.03
C VAL A 448 19.32 34.40 -3.11
N SER A 449 20.19 34.42 -4.14
CA SER A 449 21.17 35.50 -4.34
C SER A 449 20.52 36.89 -4.44
N ASP A 450 19.30 36.96 -4.98
CA ASP A 450 18.52 38.20 -5.11
C ASP A 450 17.96 38.72 -3.77
N MET A 451 18.09 37.98 -2.65
CA MET A 451 17.33 38.23 -1.40
C MET A 451 18.15 38.01 -0.11
N GLN A 452 18.30 39.05 0.72
CA GLN A 452 19.00 38.95 2.01
C GLN A 452 18.22 38.15 3.08
N ILE A 453 16.88 38.25 3.08
CA ILE A 453 15.97 37.47 3.93
C ILE A 453 15.07 36.64 3.01
N ILE A 454 15.00 35.33 3.24
CA ILE A 454 14.21 34.40 2.43
C ILE A 454 13.22 33.61 3.27
N SER A 455 12.03 33.36 2.72
CA SER A 455 11.14 32.27 3.18
C SER A 455 11.59 30.98 2.50
N LEU A 456 12.57 30.28 3.11
CA LEU A 456 13.19 29.11 2.47
C LEU A 456 12.17 27.96 2.31
N GLN A 457 11.21 27.83 3.23
CA GLN A 457 10.14 26.84 3.14
C GLN A 457 9.26 27.03 1.89
N ASP A 458 8.84 28.26 1.58
CA ASP A 458 8.03 28.53 0.37
C ASP A 458 8.82 28.23 -0.91
N LEU A 459 10.11 28.61 -0.94
CA LEU A 459 11.00 28.39 -2.08
C LEU A 459 11.30 26.89 -2.30
N LEU A 460 11.47 26.11 -1.23
CA LEU A 460 11.63 24.66 -1.29
C LEU A 460 10.33 23.96 -1.73
N MET A 461 9.16 24.41 -1.26
CA MET A 461 7.86 23.88 -1.73
C MET A 461 7.66 24.10 -3.22
N LYS A 462 8.01 25.29 -3.74
CA LYS A 462 7.95 25.61 -5.18
C LYS A 462 8.96 24.81 -5.99
N SER A 463 10.24 24.77 -5.57
CA SER A 463 11.27 24.03 -6.30
C SER A 463 11.02 22.50 -6.30
N THR A 464 10.51 21.92 -5.22
CA THR A 464 10.14 20.50 -5.20
C THR A 464 8.90 20.19 -6.03
N LEU A 465 7.90 21.10 -6.07
CA LEU A 465 6.76 21.03 -6.99
C LEU A 465 7.22 21.05 -8.45
N ASP A 466 7.98 22.07 -8.87
CA ASP A 466 8.54 22.18 -10.22
C ASP A 466 9.34 20.92 -10.60
N SER A 467 10.08 20.35 -9.64
CA SER A 467 10.85 19.10 -9.83
C SER A 467 9.94 17.88 -10.06
N ILE A 468 8.91 17.66 -9.23
CA ILE A 468 8.04 16.49 -9.39
C ILE A 468 7.12 16.62 -10.61
N PHE A 469 6.74 17.83 -11.01
CA PHE A 469 6.03 18.05 -12.28
C PHE A 469 6.91 17.72 -13.48
N LYS A 470 8.17 18.18 -13.46
CA LYS A 470 9.07 17.96 -14.59
C LYS A 470 9.53 16.52 -14.75
N VAL A 471 9.75 15.80 -13.64
CA VAL A 471 10.12 14.37 -13.67
C VAL A 471 8.91 13.44 -13.78
N GLY A 472 7.83 13.72 -13.04
CA GLY A 472 6.65 12.86 -13.00
C GLY A 472 5.78 12.96 -14.24
N PHE A 473 5.65 14.16 -14.82
CA PHE A 473 4.67 14.47 -15.86
C PHE A 473 5.29 15.13 -17.12
N GLY A 474 6.55 15.59 -17.05
CA GLY A 474 7.29 16.22 -18.16
C GLY A 474 7.08 17.73 -18.33
N PHE A 475 6.15 18.34 -17.58
CA PHE A 475 5.83 19.77 -17.64
C PHE A 475 6.77 20.59 -16.73
N ASP A 476 7.17 21.80 -17.15
CA ASP A 476 7.76 22.80 -16.24
C ASP A 476 6.63 23.77 -15.85
N LEU A 477 6.44 24.01 -14.55
CA LEU A 477 5.48 24.99 -14.02
C LEU A 477 6.15 26.35 -13.71
N ASP A 478 7.49 26.36 -13.59
CA ASP A 478 8.30 27.52 -13.24
C ASP A 478 7.78 28.34 -12.03
N THR A 479 7.20 27.69 -11.01
CA THR A 479 6.52 28.39 -9.90
C THR A 479 7.45 29.30 -9.07
N LEU A 480 8.76 29.12 -9.20
CA LEU A 480 9.83 30.00 -8.67
C LEU A 480 9.89 31.40 -9.31
N SER A 481 9.47 31.59 -10.57
CA SER A 481 9.34 32.94 -11.15
C SER A 481 8.10 33.67 -10.62
N GLY A 482 7.06 32.92 -10.28
CA GLY A 482 5.88 33.39 -9.56
C GLY A 482 4.74 33.92 -10.43
N SER A 483 4.81 33.75 -11.75
CA SER A 483 3.82 34.27 -12.71
C SER A 483 2.57 33.39 -12.90
N ASP A 484 2.61 32.09 -12.58
CA ASP A 484 1.46 31.20 -12.75
C ASP A 484 0.51 31.23 -11.54
N GLU A 485 -0.58 32.00 -11.65
CA GLU A 485 -1.64 32.03 -10.64
C GLU A 485 -2.30 30.65 -10.44
N VAL A 486 -2.45 29.86 -11.50
CA VAL A 486 -3.19 28.58 -11.48
C VAL A 486 -2.45 27.55 -10.62
N SER A 487 -1.13 27.42 -10.76
CA SER A 487 -0.33 26.56 -9.88
C SER A 487 -0.36 27.03 -8.42
N ASN A 488 -0.36 28.34 -8.14
CA ASN A 488 -0.48 28.83 -6.75
C ASN A 488 -1.88 28.54 -6.15
N GLN A 489 -2.95 28.64 -6.94
CA GLN A 489 -4.30 28.23 -6.53
C GLN A 489 -4.38 26.72 -6.27
N PHE A 490 -3.79 25.89 -7.15
CA PHE A 490 -3.67 24.44 -6.98
C PHE A 490 -2.93 24.06 -5.69
N MET A 491 -1.74 24.63 -5.45
CA MET A 491 -0.95 24.41 -4.22
C MET A 491 -1.78 24.70 -2.96
N THR A 492 -2.44 25.86 -2.92
CA THR A 492 -3.23 26.30 -1.76
C THR A 492 -4.40 25.36 -1.50
N ALA A 493 -5.15 25.00 -2.56
CA ALA A 493 -6.24 24.04 -2.46
C ALA A 493 -5.78 22.66 -1.98
N PHE A 494 -4.61 22.19 -2.44
CA PHE A 494 -4.04 20.90 -2.09
C PHE A 494 -3.58 20.85 -0.62
N ASP A 495 -2.85 21.87 -0.16
CA ASP A 495 -2.29 21.90 1.20
C ASP A 495 -3.39 22.07 2.26
N ASP A 496 -4.42 22.87 1.99
CA ASP A 496 -5.61 22.94 2.85
C ASP A 496 -6.43 21.65 2.83
N SER A 497 -6.53 20.95 1.69
CA SER A 497 -7.23 19.66 1.61
C SER A 497 -6.55 18.60 2.48
N ASN A 498 -5.22 18.57 2.50
CA ASN A 498 -4.45 17.69 3.39
C ASN A 498 -4.73 17.98 4.87
N CYS A 499 -4.82 19.26 5.25
CA CYS A 499 -5.12 19.67 6.62
C CYS A 499 -6.55 19.29 7.04
N ILE A 500 -7.54 19.58 6.19
CA ILE A 500 -8.95 19.25 6.45
C ILE A 500 -9.14 17.74 6.58
N ILE A 501 -8.47 16.93 5.75
CA ILE A 501 -8.59 15.47 5.82
C ILE A 501 -7.88 14.92 7.06
N PHE A 502 -6.74 15.46 7.48
CA PHE A 502 -6.10 15.03 8.74
C PHE A 502 -6.93 15.40 9.97
N TRP A 503 -7.62 16.54 9.95
CA TRP A 503 -8.55 16.95 11.01
C TRP A 503 -9.71 15.93 11.25
N ARG A 504 -10.07 15.12 10.25
CA ARG A 504 -11.10 14.06 10.38
C ARG A 504 -10.77 12.97 11.41
N TYR A 505 -9.50 12.78 11.80
CA TYR A 505 -9.13 11.84 12.87
C TYR A 505 -9.56 12.33 14.28
N VAL A 506 -9.84 13.63 14.45
CA VAL A 506 -10.33 14.21 15.73
C VAL A 506 -11.74 14.79 15.63
N ASP A 507 -12.20 15.20 14.43
CA ASP A 507 -13.51 15.80 14.22
C ASP A 507 -14.64 14.75 14.15
N LEU A 508 -15.16 14.33 15.31
CA LEU A 508 -16.26 13.35 15.41
C LEU A 508 -17.52 13.72 14.59
N LEU A 509 -17.67 14.97 14.16
CA LEU A 509 -18.80 15.44 13.34
C LEU A 509 -18.48 15.54 11.84
N TRP A 510 -17.31 15.12 11.36
CA TRP A 510 -16.93 15.26 9.94
C TRP A 510 -17.94 14.60 8.98
N ARG A 511 -18.48 13.42 9.32
CA ARG A 511 -19.51 12.75 8.51
C ARG A 511 -20.80 13.57 8.38
N VAL A 512 -21.20 14.28 9.43
CA VAL A 512 -22.38 15.17 9.44
C VAL A 512 -22.10 16.43 8.63
N LYS A 513 -20.92 17.05 8.84
CA LYS A 513 -20.46 18.22 8.07
C LYS A 513 -20.38 17.92 6.56
N ARG A 514 -19.95 16.70 6.20
CA ARG A 514 -19.89 16.20 4.83
C ARG A 514 -21.28 16.04 4.21
N TYR A 515 -22.21 15.42 4.94
CA TYR A 515 -23.59 15.22 4.47
C TYR A 515 -24.28 16.55 4.14
N PHE A 516 -24.22 17.51 5.05
CA PHE A 516 -24.79 18.86 4.82
C PHE A 516 -23.91 19.76 3.95
N SER A 517 -22.69 19.35 3.57
CA SER A 517 -21.70 20.17 2.85
C SER A 517 -21.45 21.52 3.52
N ILE A 518 -21.14 21.52 4.83
CA ILE A 518 -20.89 22.72 5.66
C ILE A 518 -19.46 22.77 6.23
N GLY A 519 -18.98 23.99 6.52
CA GLY A 519 -17.69 24.23 7.18
C GLY A 519 -16.48 23.69 6.41
N SER A 520 -15.59 22.99 7.10
CA SER A 520 -14.38 22.37 6.54
C SER A 520 -14.68 21.43 5.37
N GLU A 521 -15.75 20.65 5.44
CA GLU A 521 -16.16 19.73 4.37
C GLU A 521 -16.72 20.46 3.14
N ALA A 522 -17.32 21.65 3.32
CA ALA A 522 -17.69 22.53 2.21
C ALA A 522 -16.45 23.08 1.48
N ALA A 523 -15.44 23.51 2.26
CA ALA A 523 -14.16 23.98 1.73
C ALA A 523 -13.43 22.86 0.99
N LEU A 524 -13.35 21.65 1.56
CA LEU A 524 -12.79 20.48 0.88
C LEU A 524 -13.51 20.20 -0.46
N LYS A 525 -14.84 20.23 -0.49
CA LYS A 525 -15.65 20.07 -1.72
C LYS A 525 -15.49 21.21 -2.73
N LYS A 526 -14.91 22.36 -2.35
CA LYS A 526 -14.42 23.39 -3.29
C LYS A 526 -13.01 23.05 -3.76
N ASN A 527 -12.10 22.77 -2.84
CA ASN A 527 -10.69 22.53 -3.12
C ASN A 527 -10.47 21.30 -4.02
N ILE A 528 -11.17 20.19 -3.77
CA ILE A 528 -11.12 19.00 -4.64
C ILE A 528 -11.51 19.32 -6.09
N ARG A 529 -12.44 20.26 -6.34
CA ARG A 529 -12.77 20.69 -7.72
C ARG A 529 -11.66 21.50 -8.38
N VAL A 530 -10.92 22.32 -7.63
CA VAL A 530 -9.73 23.04 -8.15
C VAL A 530 -8.63 22.04 -8.51
N ILE A 531 -8.39 21.08 -7.61
CA ILE A 531 -7.39 20.01 -7.74
C ILE A 531 -7.72 19.10 -8.94
N ASP A 532 -8.97 18.65 -9.05
CA ASP A 532 -9.43 17.77 -10.12
C ASP A 532 -9.35 18.45 -11.48
N ASN A 533 -9.85 19.69 -11.62
CA ASN A 533 -9.77 20.45 -12.87
C ASN A 533 -8.32 20.54 -13.38
N PHE A 534 -7.39 20.93 -12.50
CA PHE A 534 -5.97 21.07 -12.83
C PHE A 534 -5.33 19.74 -13.25
N VAL A 535 -5.65 18.63 -12.55
CA VAL A 535 -5.09 17.32 -12.85
C VAL A 535 -5.68 16.69 -14.11
N TYR A 536 -6.98 16.84 -14.37
CA TYR A 536 -7.58 16.35 -15.61
C TYR A 536 -7.07 17.16 -16.82
N GLU A 537 -6.89 18.48 -16.70
CA GLU A 537 -6.26 19.28 -17.75
C GLU A 537 -4.81 18.85 -18.01
N LEU A 538 -4.02 18.58 -16.96
CA LEU A 538 -2.67 18.05 -17.07
C LEU A 538 -2.64 16.70 -17.84
N ILE A 539 -3.60 15.82 -17.54
CA ILE A 539 -3.73 14.50 -18.20
C ILE A 539 -4.12 14.64 -19.68
N GLU A 540 -5.08 15.50 -20.03
CA GLU A 540 -5.46 15.71 -21.44
C GLU A 540 -4.33 16.36 -22.24
N ARG A 541 -3.71 17.44 -21.72
CA ARG A 541 -2.51 18.05 -22.33
C ARG A 541 -1.40 17.01 -22.56
N LYS A 542 -1.27 16.02 -21.67
CA LYS A 542 -0.29 14.93 -21.82
C LYS A 542 -0.69 13.92 -22.90
N LYS A 543 -1.96 13.50 -22.96
CA LYS A 543 -2.51 12.65 -24.03
C LYS A 543 -2.31 13.29 -25.41
N GLU A 544 -2.51 14.60 -25.52
CA GLU A 544 -2.28 15.36 -26.77
C GLU A 544 -0.80 15.39 -27.17
N GLN A 545 0.11 15.68 -26.24
CA GLN A 545 1.55 15.63 -26.49
C GLN A 545 2.01 14.24 -26.98
N MET A 546 1.48 13.17 -26.39
CA MET A 546 1.81 11.79 -26.77
C MET A 546 1.27 11.42 -28.16
N LYS A 547 0.06 11.87 -28.54
CA LYS A 547 -0.49 11.68 -29.90
C LYS A 547 0.32 12.40 -30.98
N ASN A 548 0.84 13.60 -30.67
CA ASN A 548 1.57 14.43 -31.62
C ASN A 548 3.07 14.08 -31.74
N ALA A 549 3.64 13.39 -30.75
CA ALA A 549 5.05 13.02 -30.72
C ALA A 549 5.37 11.77 -31.58
N LYS A 550 5.91 11.97 -32.78
CA LYS A 550 6.42 10.89 -33.65
C LYS A 550 7.78 10.28 -33.21
N ASP A 551 8.34 10.73 -32.10
CA ASP A 551 9.70 10.37 -31.64
C ASP A 551 9.65 9.64 -30.28
N ASP A 552 10.42 8.56 -30.16
CA ASP A 552 10.38 7.60 -29.04
C ASP A 552 10.92 8.20 -27.73
N ARG A 553 11.62 9.33 -27.81
CA ARG A 553 12.31 10.02 -26.70
C ARG A 553 11.37 10.70 -25.68
N ASN A 554 10.09 10.90 -25.99
CA ASN A 554 9.13 11.54 -25.06
C ASN A 554 8.55 10.59 -23.98
N LYS A 555 9.16 9.42 -23.73
CA LYS A 555 8.63 8.35 -22.87
C LYS A 555 9.37 8.19 -21.53
N GLU A 556 10.03 9.26 -21.07
CA GLU A 556 10.91 9.25 -19.89
C GLU A 556 10.21 9.63 -18.56
N ASP A 557 9.05 10.27 -18.60
CA ASP A 557 8.27 10.61 -17.40
C ASP A 557 7.32 9.49 -16.94
N ILE A 558 6.93 9.56 -15.66
CA ILE A 558 6.16 8.52 -14.98
C ILE A 558 4.74 8.40 -15.56
N LEU A 559 4.05 9.53 -15.78
CA LEU A 559 2.66 9.54 -16.28
C LEU A 559 2.54 9.03 -17.72
N SER A 560 3.50 9.33 -18.61
CA SER A 560 3.55 8.74 -19.95
C SER A 560 3.43 7.22 -19.94
N ARG A 561 4.00 6.54 -18.94
CA ARG A 561 3.93 5.07 -18.84
C ARG A 561 2.68 4.54 -18.16
N PHE A 562 2.11 5.27 -17.20
CA PHE A 562 0.77 4.96 -16.70
C PHE A 562 -0.28 5.11 -17.81
N LEU A 563 -0.14 6.11 -18.69
CA LEU A 563 -0.96 6.28 -19.90
C LEU A 563 -0.76 5.10 -20.89
N ILE A 564 0.48 4.72 -21.21
CA ILE A 564 0.77 3.57 -22.11
C ILE A 564 0.22 2.24 -21.55
N GLU A 565 0.21 2.02 -20.23
CA GLU A 565 -0.40 0.82 -19.65
C GLU A 565 -1.94 0.92 -19.59
N SER A 566 -2.47 2.14 -19.42
CA SER A 566 -3.90 2.47 -19.50
C SER A 566 -4.48 2.11 -20.86
N GLU A 567 -3.82 2.51 -21.95
CA GLU A 567 -4.23 2.21 -23.33
C GLU A 567 -4.33 0.70 -23.63
N LYS A 568 -3.56 -0.13 -22.91
CA LYS A 568 -3.61 -1.60 -23.05
C LYS A 568 -4.75 -2.25 -22.25
N ASN A 569 -5.23 -1.59 -21.19
CA ASN A 569 -6.24 -2.13 -20.28
C ASN A 569 -7.34 -1.10 -19.93
N PRO A 570 -8.00 -0.47 -20.92
CA PRO A 570 -8.88 0.69 -20.70
C PRO A 570 -10.09 0.41 -19.80
N ALA A 571 -10.49 -0.85 -19.65
CA ALA A 571 -11.57 -1.26 -18.75
C ALA A 571 -11.21 -1.19 -17.25
N ASN A 572 -9.92 -1.18 -16.91
CA ASN A 572 -9.42 -1.23 -15.52
C ASN A 572 -8.66 0.03 -15.09
N LEU A 573 -8.24 0.87 -16.05
CA LEU A 573 -7.37 2.02 -15.84
C LEU A 573 -8.08 3.26 -16.43
N THR A 574 -8.89 3.89 -15.59
CA THR A 574 -9.70 5.06 -15.96
C THR A 574 -8.96 6.37 -15.72
N ASP A 575 -9.48 7.48 -16.24
CA ASP A 575 -8.91 8.81 -15.97
C ASP A 575 -8.93 9.16 -14.48
N GLN A 576 -9.90 8.65 -13.70
CA GLN A 576 -9.89 8.75 -12.24
C GLN A 576 -8.68 8.06 -11.62
N TYR A 577 -8.31 6.86 -12.08
CA TYR A 577 -7.10 6.15 -11.61
C TYR A 577 -5.83 6.94 -11.97
N LEU A 578 -5.78 7.54 -13.16
CA LEU A 578 -4.65 8.41 -13.56
C LEU A 578 -4.56 9.66 -12.67
N ARG A 579 -5.69 10.29 -12.34
CA ARG A 579 -5.80 11.42 -11.40
C ARG A 579 -5.33 11.03 -9.99
N ASP A 580 -5.79 9.90 -9.47
CA ASP A 580 -5.42 9.39 -8.13
C ASP A 580 -3.92 9.08 -8.02
N ILE A 581 -3.33 8.52 -9.08
CA ILE A 581 -1.89 8.27 -9.18
C ILE A 581 -1.09 9.57 -9.32
N THR A 582 -1.58 10.53 -10.11
CA THR A 582 -0.95 11.85 -10.27
C THR A 582 -0.85 12.59 -8.95
N LEU A 583 -1.95 12.70 -8.19
CA LEU A 583 -1.94 13.33 -6.86
C LEU A 583 -1.10 12.56 -5.83
N SER A 584 -1.07 11.23 -5.92
CA SER A 584 -0.17 10.42 -5.08
C SER A 584 1.31 10.75 -5.33
N PHE A 585 1.72 10.96 -6.58
CA PHE A 585 3.10 11.35 -6.87
C PHE A 585 3.41 12.80 -6.47
N ILE A 586 2.45 13.72 -6.61
CA ILE A 586 2.64 15.14 -6.23
C ILE A 586 2.97 15.29 -4.75
N ILE A 587 2.18 14.72 -3.83
CA ILE A 587 2.49 14.81 -2.39
C ILE A 587 3.79 14.06 -2.03
N ALA A 588 4.07 12.94 -2.70
CA ALA A 588 5.27 12.17 -2.46
C ALA A 588 6.53 12.99 -2.79
N GLY A 589 6.54 13.70 -3.92
CA GLY A 589 7.70 14.46 -4.40
C GLY A 589 7.81 15.91 -3.91
N LYS A 590 6.69 16.60 -3.64
CA LYS A 590 6.67 17.97 -3.05
C LYS A 590 6.94 17.91 -1.56
N ASP A 591 5.91 17.55 -0.80
CA ASP A 591 5.83 17.84 0.64
C ASP A 591 6.88 17.11 1.46
N THR A 592 7.21 15.87 1.11
CA THR A 592 8.17 15.08 1.90
C THR A 592 9.58 15.64 1.78
N THR A 593 10.03 15.93 0.55
CA THR A 593 11.34 16.53 0.27
C THR A 593 11.44 17.95 0.84
N ALA A 594 10.45 18.81 0.59
CA ALA A 594 10.50 20.21 0.99
C ALA A 594 10.47 20.40 2.51
N ASN A 595 9.64 19.62 3.23
CA ASN A 595 9.62 19.67 4.70
C ASN A 595 10.92 19.15 5.28
N THR A 596 11.47 18.05 4.76
CA THR A 596 12.76 17.51 5.23
C THR A 596 13.89 18.53 5.04
N LEU A 597 13.96 19.19 3.88
CA LEU A 597 14.93 20.26 3.64
C LEU A 597 14.70 21.47 4.54
N THR A 598 13.45 21.85 4.81
CA THR A 598 13.11 22.95 5.73
C THR A 598 13.62 22.65 7.14
N TRP A 599 13.31 21.48 7.70
CA TRP A 599 13.84 21.05 9.00
C TRP A 599 15.37 20.91 8.99
N PHE A 600 15.96 20.42 7.89
CA PHE A 600 17.42 20.30 7.75
C PHE A 600 18.11 21.66 7.83
N PHE A 601 17.63 22.68 7.10
CA PHE A 601 18.21 24.02 7.19
C PHE A 601 17.99 24.68 8.55
N TYR A 602 16.86 24.44 9.22
CA TYR A 602 16.67 24.85 10.62
C TYR A 602 17.70 24.20 11.55
N MET A 603 17.90 22.89 11.46
CA MET A 603 18.91 22.18 12.28
C MET A 603 20.35 22.60 11.95
N LEU A 604 20.67 22.90 10.69
CA LEU A 604 21.97 23.48 10.31
C LEU A 604 22.18 24.91 10.82
N CYS A 605 21.13 25.70 10.99
CA CYS A 605 21.26 27.02 11.64
C CYS A 605 21.47 26.89 13.15
N LYS A 606 20.74 25.99 13.82
CA LYS A 606 20.95 25.69 15.25
C LYS A 606 22.31 25.00 15.53
N ASN A 607 22.93 24.37 14.52
CA ASN A 607 24.20 23.64 14.64
C ASN A 607 25.23 24.11 13.61
N THR A 608 25.73 25.33 13.77
CA THR A 608 26.63 25.99 12.80
C THR A 608 27.89 25.19 12.47
N LEU A 609 28.50 24.47 13.42
CA LEU A 609 29.65 23.58 13.17
C LEU A 609 29.32 22.43 12.21
N ILE A 610 28.08 21.89 12.26
CA ILE A 610 27.61 20.87 11.34
C ILE A 610 27.37 21.48 9.95
N GLN A 611 26.90 22.72 9.89
CA GLN A 611 26.75 23.47 8.63
C GLN A 611 28.11 23.65 7.92
N GLU A 612 29.18 23.97 8.65
CA GLU A 612 30.53 24.08 8.06
C GLU A 612 31.10 22.73 7.64
N LYS A 613 30.92 21.66 8.44
CA LYS A 613 31.32 20.29 8.05
C LYS A 613 30.66 19.86 6.72
N VAL A 614 29.36 20.11 6.58
CA VAL A 614 28.60 19.82 5.35
C VAL A 614 29.12 20.67 4.17
N ALA A 615 29.36 21.96 4.37
CA ALA A 615 29.88 22.84 3.31
C ALA A 615 31.31 22.47 2.86
N LEU A 616 32.14 21.97 3.79
CA LEU A 616 33.48 21.45 3.50
C LEU A 616 33.41 20.13 2.71
N GLU A 617 32.62 19.15 3.16
CA GLU A 617 32.43 17.89 2.43
C GLU A 617 31.95 18.13 1.00
N VAL A 618 31.00 19.06 0.81
CA VAL A 618 30.49 19.42 -0.51
C VAL A 618 31.59 20.02 -1.39
N LYS A 619 32.48 20.85 -0.83
CA LYS A 619 33.63 21.40 -1.56
C LYS A 619 34.61 20.28 -1.98
N GLU A 620 35.00 19.42 -1.04
CA GLU A 620 35.97 18.34 -1.25
C GLU A 620 35.46 17.27 -2.22
N ALA A 621 34.19 16.87 -2.10
CA ALA A 621 33.57 15.86 -2.95
C ALA A 621 33.40 16.32 -4.41
N THR A 622 33.17 17.63 -4.63
CA THR A 622 33.02 18.23 -5.97
C THR A 622 34.33 18.72 -6.59
N GLY A 623 35.33 19.05 -5.78
CA GLY A 623 36.55 19.72 -6.23
C GLY A 623 36.26 21.09 -6.87
N ALA A 624 35.29 21.82 -6.32
CA ALA A 624 34.90 23.17 -6.75
C ALA A 624 35.49 24.24 -5.82
N GLU A 625 35.81 25.42 -6.37
CA GLU A 625 36.20 26.58 -5.58
C GLU A 625 35.02 27.55 -5.42
N TYR A 626 34.94 28.28 -4.30
CA TYR A 626 33.81 29.18 -4.01
C TYR A 626 33.66 30.35 -5.00
N THR A 627 34.66 30.57 -5.88
CA THR A 627 34.62 31.50 -7.01
C THR A 627 33.82 30.99 -8.22
N TYR A 628 33.44 29.71 -8.25
CA TYR A 628 32.72 29.09 -9.37
C TYR A 628 31.31 29.66 -9.51
N SER A 629 30.87 29.87 -10.75
CA SER A 629 29.46 30.22 -11.02
C SER A 629 28.51 29.05 -10.71
N ILE A 630 27.22 29.37 -10.57
CA ILE A 630 26.13 28.39 -10.36
C ILE A 630 26.14 27.29 -11.45
N ASN A 631 26.50 27.65 -12.69
CA ASN A 631 26.58 26.72 -13.82
C ASN A 631 27.80 25.79 -13.73
N GLU A 632 28.96 26.30 -13.33
CA GLU A 632 30.19 25.52 -13.17
C GLU A 632 30.09 24.57 -11.97
N PHE A 633 29.56 25.04 -10.83
CA PHE A 633 29.27 24.20 -9.68
C PHE A 633 28.26 23.10 -10.04
N SER A 634 27.20 23.43 -10.78
CA SER A 634 26.26 22.43 -11.31
C SER A 634 27.00 21.32 -12.04
N LEU A 635 27.89 21.66 -13.00
CA LEU A 635 28.66 20.66 -13.76
C LEU A 635 29.53 19.75 -12.87
N LYS A 636 30.10 20.27 -11.78
CA LYS A 636 30.88 19.48 -10.80
C LYS A 636 30.03 18.54 -9.94
N LEU A 637 28.75 18.85 -9.73
CA LEU A 637 27.82 18.03 -8.95
C LEU A 637 27.37 16.77 -9.74
N THR A 638 28.27 15.80 -9.81
CA THR A 638 28.10 14.51 -10.51
C THR A 638 27.70 13.40 -9.55
N GLU A 639 27.27 12.24 -10.09
CA GLU A 639 27.03 11.02 -9.29
C GLU A 639 28.19 10.71 -8.34
N ALA A 640 29.42 10.68 -8.86
CA ALA A 640 30.63 10.36 -8.09
C ALA A 640 31.03 11.44 -7.07
N ALA A 641 30.47 12.65 -7.15
CA ALA A 641 30.56 13.66 -6.10
C ALA A 641 29.47 13.40 -5.05
N LEU A 642 28.22 13.16 -5.47
CA LEU A 642 27.10 12.87 -4.57
C LEU A 642 27.35 11.60 -3.75
N ASP A 643 27.89 10.53 -4.34
CA ASP A 643 28.13 9.25 -3.66
C ASP A 643 29.14 9.39 -2.50
N LYS A 644 30.13 10.30 -2.61
CA LYS A 644 31.11 10.61 -1.55
C LYS A 644 30.54 11.38 -0.37
N MET A 645 29.43 12.09 -0.54
CA MET A 645 28.86 12.98 0.47
C MET A 645 28.14 12.18 1.58
N HIS A 646 28.90 11.49 2.43
CA HIS A 646 28.39 10.62 3.49
C HIS A 646 27.89 11.43 4.70
N TYR A 647 28.60 12.49 5.09
CA TYR A 647 28.24 13.35 6.22
C TYR A 647 26.95 14.16 5.94
N LEU A 648 26.78 14.67 4.72
CA LEU A 648 25.52 15.28 4.27
C LEU A 648 24.36 14.26 4.25
N HIS A 649 24.60 13.01 3.81
CA HIS A 649 23.57 11.96 3.84
C HIS A 649 23.21 11.57 5.27
N ALA A 650 24.18 11.49 6.16
CA ALA A 650 24.00 11.28 7.59
C ALA A 650 23.19 12.42 8.23
N ALA A 651 23.53 13.68 7.95
CA ALA A 651 22.83 14.84 8.51
C ALA A 651 21.38 14.96 7.99
N LEU A 652 21.11 14.65 6.72
CA LEU A 652 19.75 14.53 6.19
C LEU A 652 18.96 13.38 6.85
N THR A 653 19.63 12.27 7.17
CA THR A 653 19.01 11.11 7.84
C THR A 653 18.73 11.40 9.32
N GLU A 654 19.61 12.14 10.00
CA GLU A 654 19.41 12.61 11.37
C GLU A 654 18.27 13.64 11.46
N THR A 655 18.13 14.52 10.47
CA THR A 655 16.93 15.37 10.33
C THR A 655 15.67 14.51 10.20
N LEU A 656 15.68 13.49 9.34
CA LEU A 656 14.54 12.58 9.20
C LEU A 656 14.27 11.71 10.44
N ARG A 657 15.25 11.55 11.34
CA ARG A 657 15.05 10.87 12.63
C ARG A 657 14.28 11.77 13.58
N LEU A 658 14.71 13.02 13.77
CA LEU A 658 14.05 13.95 14.69
C LEU A 658 12.74 14.55 14.12
N TYR A 659 12.71 14.81 12.82
CA TYR A 659 11.63 15.47 12.07
C TYR A 659 11.26 14.67 10.81
N PRO A 660 10.77 13.42 10.94
CA PRO A 660 10.36 12.61 9.80
C PRO A 660 9.24 13.28 9.01
N ALA A 661 9.41 13.29 7.68
CA ALA A 661 8.47 13.92 6.75
C ALA A 661 7.01 13.44 6.90
N VAL A 662 6.80 12.18 7.30
CA VAL A 662 5.51 11.60 7.67
C VAL A 662 5.60 11.17 9.15
N PRO A 663 4.97 11.90 10.08
CA PRO A 663 5.18 11.69 11.53
C PRO A 663 4.41 10.48 12.10
N LEU A 664 3.42 9.97 11.36
CA LEU A 664 2.47 8.91 11.75
C LEU A 664 1.99 8.13 10.50
N ASP A 665 1.90 6.80 10.54
CA ASP A 665 1.30 6.01 9.45
C ASP A 665 0.33 4.91 9.96
N GLY A 666 -0.96 5.23 9.92
CA GLY A 666 -2.05 4.38 10.37
C GLY A 666 -2.41 3.18 9.48
N LYS A 667 -2.89 2.13 10.14
CA LYS A 667 -3.35 0.83 9.63
C LYS A 667 -4.66 0.43 10.31
N TYR A 668 -5.28 -0.64 9.82
CA TYR A 668 -6.53 -1.22 10.33
C TYR A 668 -6.35 -2.73 10.53
N SER A 669 -6.81 -3.28 11.68
CA SER A 669 -6.72 -4.73 11.93
C SER A 669 -7.92 -5.48 11.36
N GLU A 670 -7.70 -6.30 10.33
CA GLU A 670 -8.74 -7.12 9.68
C GLU A 670 -9.24 -8.28 10.57
N LYS A 671 -8.43 -8.67 11.56
CA LYS A 671 -8.65 -9.74 12.55
C LYS A 671 -8.00 -9.37 13.89
N ASP A 672 -8.37 -10.09 14.93
CA ASP A 672 -7.66 -10.06 16.21
C ASP A 672 -6.21 -10.54 16.03
N ASP A 673 -5.28 -10.00 16.83
CA ASP A 673 -3.86 -10.37 16.81
C ASP A 673 -3.22 -10.20 18.22
N ILE A 674 -2.01 -10.72 18.41
CA ILE A 674 -1.20 -10.52 19.61
C ILE A 674 0.15 -9.97 19.16
N LEU A 675 0.50 -8.77 19.62
CA LEU A 675 1.79 -8.14 19.34
C LEU A 675 2.95 -8.86 20.05
N PRO A 676 4.20 -8.72 19.56
CA PRO A 676 5.40 -9.21 20.24
C PRO A 676 5.57 -8.81 21.71
N ASP A 677 5.06 -7.64 22.12
CA ASP A 677 5.02 -7.20 23.53
C ASP A 677 3.93 -7.89 24.38
N GLY A 678 3.13 -8.76 23.78
CA GLY A 678 2.02 -9.49 24.40
C GLY A 678 0.65 -8.82 24.25
N PHE A 679 0.56 -7.55 23.83
CA PHE A 679 -0.72 -6.84 23.80
C PHE A 679 -1.66 -7.36 22.69
N LYS A 680 -2.91 -7.61 23.09
CA LYS A 680 -4.01 -8.01 22.20
C LYS A 680 -4.52 -6.82 21.38
N ILE A 681 -4.55 -6.99 20.06
CA ILE A 681 -5.25 -6.11 19.13
C ILE A 681 -6.56 -6.78 18.74
N LYS A 682 -7.65 -6.01 18.71
CA LYS A 682 -8.98 -6.48 18.29
C LYS A 682 -9.19 -6.14 16.81
N LYS A 683 -9.96 -6.97 16.11
CA LYS A 683 -10.49 -6.63 14.79
C LYS A 683 -11.20 -5.28 14.84
N GLY A 684 -10.87 -4.39 13.90
CA GLY A 684 -11.44 -3.04 13.84
C GLY A 684 -10.75 -2.01 14.72
N ASP A 685 -9.77 -2.39 15.54
CA ASP A 685 -8.82 -1.40 16.08
C ASP A 685 -8.06 -0.74 14.91
N HIS A 686 -7.82 0.56 15.05
CA HIS A 686 -6.84 1.29 14.23
C HIS A 686 -5.47 1.21 14.90
N ILE A 687 -4.40 1.12 14.10
CA ILE A 687 -3.03 0.94 14.60
C ILE A 687 -2.09 1.86 13.85
N SER A 688 -1.50 2.82 14.54
CA SER A 688 -0.56 3.78 13.99
C SER A 688 0.78 3.68 14.69
N TYR A 689 1.83 3.29 13.97
CA TYR A 689 3.19 3.48 14.46
C TYR A 689 3.66 4.92 14.19
N MET A 690 4.54 5.41 15.07
CA MET A 690 4.78 6.84 15.23
C MET A 690 6.25 7.21 14.97
N PRO A 691 6.69 7.40 13.70
CA PRO A 691 8.05 7.82 13.37
C PRO A 691 8.57 9.02 14.19
N TYR A 692 7.73 10.04 14.44
CA TYR A 692 8.18 11.26 15.13
C TYR A 692 8.51 11.07 16.62
N PRO A 693 7.68 10.35 17.42
CA PRO A 693 8.06 9.79 18.71
C PRO A 693 9.23 8.79 18.66
N MET A 694 9.18 7.75 17.81
CA MET A 694 10.23 6.73 17.70
C MET A 694 11.62 7.35 17.45
N GLY A 695 11.66 8.44 16.70
CA GLY A 695 12.85 9.22 16.45
C GLY A 695 13.55 9.79 17.69
N LYS A 696 12.84 9.97 18.82
CA LYS A 696 13.31 10.66 20.04
C LYS A 696 13.36 9.77 21.29
N MET A 697 13.07 8.47 21.17
CA MET A 697 13.03 7.57 22.32
C MET A 697 14.43 7.11 22.75
N THR A 698 14.77 7.32 24.02
CA THR A 698 16.09 6.93 24.57
C THR A 698 16.31 5.42 24.56
N TYR A 699 15.25 4.63 24.79
CA TYR A 699 15.29 3.16 24.67
C TYR A 699 15.52 2.64 23.24
N ILE A 700 15.51 3.51 22.22
CA ILE A 700 15.81 3.18 20.82
C ILE A 700 17.17 3.74 20.39
N TRP A 701 17.54 4.94 20.85
CA TRP A 701 18.68 5.70 20.32
C TRP A 701 19.81 6.02 21.31
N GLY A 702 19.64 5.72 22.61
CA GLY A 702 20.53 6.14 23.70
C GLY A 702 20.04 7.42 24.39
N GLU A 703 20.69 7.82 25.49
CA GLU A 703 20.30 9.03 26.27
C GLU A 703 20.29 10.30 25.40
N ASP A 704 21.19 10.38 24.42
CA ASP A 704 21.29 11.44 23.43
C ASP A 704 20.23 11.41 22.31
N ALA A 705 19.10 10.72 22.52
CA ALA A 705 18.05 10.57 21.50
C ALA A 705 17.45 11.89 21.01
N GLU A 706 17.54 12.99 21.75
CA GLU A 706 17.05 14.30 21.31
C GLU A 706 18.17 15.19 20.72
N GLU A 707 19.44 14.76 20.76
CA GLU A 707 20.55 15.44 20.09
C GLU A 707 20.52 15.24 18.57
N PHE A 708 20.87 16.29 17.82
CA PHE A 708 21.09 16.23 16.37
C PHE A 708 22.56 15.91 16.08
N ARG A 709 22.89 14.61 15.96
CA ARG A 709 24.26 14.12 15.79
C ARG A 709 24.41 13.24 14.55
N PRO A 710 24.75 13.81 13.38
CA PRO A 710 24.98 13.08 12.14
C PRO A 710 25.96 11.90 12.28
N GLU A 711 26.97 12.03 13.15
CA GLU A 711 27.95 10.99 13.45
C GLU A 711 27.34 9.66 13.94
N ARG A 712 26.09 9.68 14.44
CA ARG A 712 25.28 8.48 14.76
C ARG A 712 25.13 7.51 13.58
N TRP A 713 25.23 8.01 12.35
CA TRP A 713 25.05 7.24 11.10
C TRP A 713 26.35 6.90 10.39
N LEU A 714 27.51 7.17 11.02
CA LEU A 714 28.82 7.04 10.40
C LEU A 714 29.66 5.97 11.11
N HIS A 715 30.30 5.12 10.32
CA HIS A 715 31.29 4.14 10.77
C HIS A 715 32.51 4.28 9.86
N ASP A 716 33.69 4.54 10.45
CA ASP A 716 34.92 4.90 9.73
C ASP A 716 34.75 6.03 8.68
N GLY A 717 33.82 6.96 8.94
CA GLY A 717 33.44 8.06 8.05
C GLY A 717 32.41 7.71 6.97
N PHE A 718 32.08 6.43 6.77
CA PHE A 718 31.11 5.98 5.79
C PHE A 718 29.70 5.89 6.39
N PHE A 719 28.69 6.31 5.60
CA PHE A 719 27.29 6.21 6.03
C PHE A 719 26.82 4.74 6.11
N GLN A 720 26.28 4.35 7.27
CA GLN A 720 25.64 3.05 7.49
C GLN A 720 24.15 3.24 7.86
N PRO A 721 23.21 2.65 7.11
CA PRO A 721 21.78 2.75 7.41
C PRO A 721 21.34 1.79 8.51
N GLU A 722 20.57 2.32 9.47
CA GLU A 722 19.87 1.53 10.48
C GLU A 722 18.75 0.64 9.93
N SER A 723 18.27 -0.29 10.76
CA SER A 723 17.11 -1.13 10.44
C SER A 723 15.89 -0.26 10.06
N PRO A 724 15.20 -0.50 8.93
CA PRO A 724 14.00 0.24 8.55
C PRO A 724 12.83 0.16 9.55
N PHE A 725 12.85 -0.81 10.46
CA PHE A 725 11.86 -0.93 11.55
C PHE A 725 12.24 -0.09 12.78
N LYS A 726 13.52 0.28 12.92
CA LYS A 726 14.02 1.27 13.89
C LYS A 726 13.91 2.69 13.33
N PHE A 727 14.35 2.88 12.09
CA PHE A 727 14.28 4.14 11.34
C PHE A 727 13.16 4.11 10.29
N THR A 728 11.96 4.46 10.73
CA THR A 728 10.69 4.24 10.00
C THR A 728 10.29 5.37 9.05
N ALA A 729 11.12 6.41 8.89
CA ALA A 729 10.80 7.62 8.12
C ALA A 729 10.47 7.37 6.63
N PHE A 730 11.01 6.29 6.04
CA PHE A 730 10.69 5.86 4.66
C PHE A 730 9.72 4.66 4.61
N GLN A 731 9.07 4.32 5.72
CA GLN A 731 8.33 3.07 5.91
C GLN A 731 9.22 1.82 5.77
N ALA A 732 8.66 0.64 6.01
CA ALA A 732 9.41 -0.62 5.97
C ALA A 732 8.60 -1.76 5.32
N GLY A 733 9.23 -2.95 5.22
CA GLY A 733 8.60 -4.14 4.65
C GLY A 733 8.12 -3.94 3.21
N PRO A 734 7.03 -4.62 2.79
CA PRO A 734 6.50 -4.49 1.43
C PRO A 734 6.04 -3.08 1.05
N ARG A 735 5.79 -2.18 2.02
CA ARG A 735 5.31 -0.80 1.80
C ARG A 735 6.41 0.26 1.72
N ILE A 736 7.69 -0.09 1.95
CA ILE A 736 8.83 0.85 1.93
C ILE A 736 8.78 1.81 0.72
N CYS A 737 9.11 3.09 0.96
CA CYS A 737 8.96 4.16 -0.02
C CYS A 737 9.74 3.88 -1.32
N LEU A 738 9.03 3.86 -2.46
CA LEU A 738 9.65 3.70 -3.78
C LEU A 738 10.61 4.86 -4.12
N GLY A 739 10.27 6.06 -3.65
CA GLY A 739 11.03 7.27 -3.87
C GLY A 739 12.20 7.51 -2.90
N LYS A 740 12.58 6.55 -2.03
CA LYS A 740 13.64 6.78 -1.01
C LYS A 740 14.93 7.34 -1.62
N GLU A 741 15.52 6.62 -2.57
CA GLU A 741 16.80 7.01 -3.20
C GLU A 741 16.67 8.26 -4.07
N PHE A 742 15.47 8.49 -4.61
CA PHE A 742 15.10 9.67 -5.40
C PHE A 742 15.01 10.93 -4.52
N ALA A 743 14.38 10.83 -3.35
CA ALA A 743 14.28 11.90 -2.36
C ALA A 743 15.67 12.22 -1.78
N TYR A 744 16.46 11.23 -1.36
CA TYR A 744 17.84 11.47 -0.89
C TYR A 744 18.70 12.18 -1.94
N ARG A 745 18.57 11.80 -3.21
CA ARG A 745 19.24 12.45 -4.34
C ARG A 745 18.80 13.90 -4.52
N GLN A 746 17.50 14.17 -4.54
CA GLN A 746 16.95 15.52 -4.62
C GLN A 746 17.40 16.39 -3.45
N MET A 747 17.32 15.86 -2.23
CA MET A 747 17.74 16.55 -1.01
C MET A 747 19.25 16.82 -0.99
N LYS A 748 20.10 15.85 -1.34
CA LYS A 748 21.56 16.06 -1.41
C LYS A 748 21.93 17.10 -2.45
N ILE A 749 21.25 17.13 -3.61
CA ILE A 749 21.48 18.16 -4.64
C ILE A 749 21.07 19.54 -4.14
N MET A 750 19.83 19.69 -3.64
CA MET A 750 19.33 20.97 -3.14
C MET A 750 20.15 21.50 -1.96
N ALA A 751 20.49 20.62 -1.00
CA ALA A 751 21.35 20.96 0.12
C ALA A 751 22.75 21.39 -0.33
N ALA A 752 23.43 20.59 -1.18
CA ALA A 752 24.80 20.85 -1.61
C ALA A 752 24.97 22.21 -2.33
N PHE A 753 24.05 22.56 -3.23
CA PHE A 753 24.05 23.89 -3.85
C PHE A 753 23.90 25.01 -2.81
N LEU A 754 22.87 24.92 -1.95
CA LEU A 754 22.54 25.99 -1.01
C LEU A 754 23.65 26.19 0.04
N VAL A 755 24.23 25.12 0.60
CA VAL A 755 25.33 25.20 1.58
C VAL A 755 26.69 25.52 0.96
N PHE A 756 26.88 25.33 -0.36
CA PHE A 756 28.09 25.75 -1.05
C PHE A 756 28.09 27.26 -1.34
N PHE A 757 26.96 27.81 -1.81
CA PHE A 757 26.85 29.23 -2.11
C PHE A 757 26.57 30.10 -0.89
N PHE A 758 25.88 29.60 0.13
CA PHE A 758 25.43 30.40 1.27
C PHE A 758 25.76 29.77 2.63
N LYS A 759 25.90 30.66 3.63
CA LYS A 759 25.81 30.35 5.06
C LYS A 759 24.49 30.90 5.58
N PHE A 760 23.72 30.06 6.26
CA PHE A 760 22.38 30.41 6.76
C PHE A 760 22.39 30.63 8.27
N HIS A 761 21.63 31.63 8.70
CA HIS A 761 21.29 31.90 10.10
C HIS A 761 19.79 32.14 10.22
N LEU A 762 19.21 31.88 11.40
CA LEU A 762 17.81 32.19 11.67
C LEU A 762 17.59 33.70 11.72
N VAL A 763 16.42 34.17 11.28
CA VAL A 763 16.03 35.59 11.48
C VAL A 763 15.70 35.87 12.96
N ASP A 764 15.30 34.85 13.70
CA ASP A 764 14.99 34.92 15.13
C ASP A 764 15.37 33.60 15.81
N GLU A 765 16.44 33.62 16.60
CA GLU A 765 16.92 32.44 17.35
C GLU A 765 16.14 32.19 18.66
N SER A 766 15.33 33.16 19.10
CA SER A 766 14.55 33.09 20.36
C SER A 766 13.26 32.27 20.21
N LYS A 767 12.81 32.03 18.98
CA LYS A 767 11.61 31.25 18.67
C LYS A 767 11.98 29.84 18.21
N GLU A 768 11.51 28.84 18.93
CA GLU A 768 11.60 27.45 18.48
C GLU A 768 10.60 27.17 17.36
N ALA A 769 11.02 26.39 16.36
CA ALA A 769 10.15 25.98 15.27
C ALA A 769 9.18 24.88 15.71
N THR A 770 7.88 25.16 15.62
CA THR A 770 6.78 24.19 15.78
C THR A 770 6.29 23.69 14.42
N TYR A 771 5.32 22.77 14.37
CA TYR A 771 4.75 22.22 13.14
C TYR A 771 3.23 22.51 12.98
N ARG A 772 2.69 22.27 11.78
CA ARG A 772 1.24 22.20 11.50
C ARG A 772 0.83 20.73 11.45
N THR A 773 -0.18 20.34 12.23
CA THR A 773 -0.63 18.94 12.31
C THR A 773 -1.41 18.53 11.05
N MET A 774 -0.73 17.82 10.14
CA MET A 774 -1.25 17.27 8.89
C MET A 774 -0.45 16.01 8.49
N PHE A 775 -0.76 15.40 7.33
CA PHE A 775 -0.10 14.15 6.88
C PHE A 775 1.43 14.25 6.72
N THR A 776 1.94 15.46 6.46
CA THR A 776 3.37 15.74 6.36
C THR A 776 3.77 16.80 7.38
N LEU A 777 4.99 16.70 7.92
CA LEU A 777 5.45 17.53 9.03
C LEU A 777 5.87 18.94 8.56
N HIS A 778 4.89 19.75 8.13
CA HIS A 778 5.06 21.15 7.76
C HIS A 778 5.49 21.98 8.96
N MET A 779 6.53 22.80 8.80
CA MET A 779 6.91 23.78 9.82
C MET A 779 5.86 24.89 9.91
N ASN A 780 5.49 25.26 11.14
CA ASN A 780 4.53 26.31 11.45
C ASN A 780 5.16 27.69 11.22
N LYS A 781 4.38 28.66 10.72
CA LYS A 781 4.79 30.06 10.53
C LYS A 781 6.06 30.31 9.68
N ARG A 782 6.32 29.48 8.66
CA ARG A 782 7.33 29.67 7.57
C ARG A 782 8.78 29.89 8.03
N LEU A 783 9.69 29.00 7.64
CA LEU A 783 11.12 29.19 7.92
C LEU A 783 11.72 30.41 7.21
N PHE A 784 11.92 31.50 7.94
CA PHE A 784 12.64 32.69 7.50
C PHE A 784 14.12 32.65 7.91
N LEU A 785 15.02 32.80 6.94
CA LEU A 785 16.47 32.76 7.14
C LEU A 785 17.17 33.98 6.53
N TYR A 786 18.28 34.38 7.13
CA TYR A 786 19.30 35.20 6.47
C TYR A 786 20.20 34.31 5.62
N ALA A 787 20.45 34.71 4.37
CA ALA A 787 21.37 34.02 3.45
C ALA A 787 22.62 34.88 3.20
N PHE A 788 23.77 34.46 3.72
CA PHE A 788 25.05 35.16 3.53
C PHE A 788 25.90 34.43 2.48
N PRO A 789 26.32 35.08 1.38
CA PRO A 789 27.22 34.46 0.40
C PRO A 789 28.53 33.95 1.03
N ARG A 790 28.99 32.77 0.59
CA ARG A 790 30.27 32.16 1.02
C ARG A 790 31.46 32.65 0.22
N SER A 791 31.26 33.02 -1.04
CA SER A 791 32.15 33.93 -1.76
C SER A 791 31.98 35.35 -1.21
N LYS A 792 33.09 36.07 -1.08
CA LYS A 792 33.02 37.54 -1.06
C LYS A 792 32.68 38.04 -2.48
N PRO A 793 31.96 39.16 -2.61
CA PRO A 793 31.86 39.88 -3.88
C PRO A 793 33.22 40.44 -4.31
#